data_AF-A0A1G2X9A6-F1
#
_entry.id   AF-A0A1G2X9A6-F1
#
_cell.length_a   1.000
_cell.length_b   1.000
_cell.length_c   1.000
_cell.angle_alpha   90.00
_cell.angle_beta   90.00
_cell.angle_gamma   90.00
#
_symmetry.space_group_name_H-M   'P 1'
#
loop_
_entity.id
_entity.type
_entity.pdbx_description
1 polymer ?
#
loop_
_entity_poly.entity_id
_entity_poly.type
_entity_poly.pdbx_seq_one_letter_code
_entity_poly.pdbx_strand_id
1 'polypeptide(L)'
;MKSRIFSVILSVFLFTQISFAQLCSVLKDAHIGEEHTLAIDENNNLWACGGGGYARGLGVVSGNILSLQRVLDGDVNTASGYLENVVSFDAGWEHSLVATSDGFCWSFGHDSYGKLGNGSNESDSSVPVKVHGLNDDPNGIRHIVKVSAGRSGQHSLVIDSNGYPLAWGRNDSSQCASEDTNSSVQFPHLVVDSCDQTVGVYLGDEAFIVDVEAGVSHSLALSDEGFVYEWGDSIYAFPHKVRGENGTGFLSNIIDIATCGCSLAVDSNHNVWYWYTGGNPTKVTDGDMQTQSGYLENIVKVAAGYGFCAAIDANGNAWEWNAGSGSPKKITNGQQISSSGYLEDIIALDVGYYDQRIAIDSYGRGWGWGSNRGGALGIGDDSTPTEPAEMLCAEISPSVELSLSYEIQGSEPNCAQPFIGYGVENNYLVFEIYYANPITDANDPNYVGTISDVNIINELPLETTYYSSDPCGMYNSTSRTVTWHIGDLSPGEDGILTLTVKVNEYAKPCGEIINFCQLTADSYYAYDDVNVPVCPYGGEIIFVNDDANGFDNGTDWQNAYTDLQNALSQARSNCTEITAIWIAGGTYKPVETTGTNYQYETFELVDSVALMGHFAGDESSSDQRNFADANNETILNGRIGTNYYDAVYYVLKAENITAGLVDGFTIKNAYQYGMFMDNAAIGIANCKFSNNYSYGVYAGNYSYPDIHNCLFMDNSSYSVYATTSQPDISYCVFDGNDTTSYGLYIASYSVSNITNSDFQNHNSGAVYGGNATINVSDCNLSLNGTAISGSSGTVTISNCSLSENSTAIQSSSATLNVSDCNLYSNYYAIQGYSGTADIENCKLFQNNYYGIEGSDLNLTVKHTIFEDNAENGIRLSSGCNLDIQNSVVRNSGSQGIYLTQNSSTQIINNWINNNGDAGIYLEYQVGIPLIRNNTIYDNATFGIERNSTGAEPNILNCIIFGNDTNDIYRPSGTFSKVKYCLLQRTYTGTGNITGDPCFANPSNENDLHIAKESICKDAGYLYGVYGENETDIDGEARVKNGRIEIGGDECYISPADYDDSGIVNFLDYAPFANNWQTTNANISLDDDNDVDVCDLALFCEDWLWQNATETTGWMLWTAGQEEMMIMSMPSESTTIETSLMLSTAAESIAKQPNRLKTKFQKFYDITPTTTISAKQRELESLKAQRAERIAPSKAIEPMSLSSNLAIESAESVEPIEDVFDVNETLDWLDDLWTSGELAGSMTESEFETFRNSIENYEE
;
A
#
# COMPACT_ATOMS: atom_id res chain seq x y z
N MET A 1 -47.44 54.73 14.63
CA MET A 1 -47.23 54.18 15.99
C MET A 1 -48.10 52.92 16.14
N LYS A 2 -47.61 51.89 16.86
CA LYS A 2 -48.20 50.53 16.99
C LYS A 2 -48.13 49.59 15.75
N SER A 3 -46.95 49.46 15.14
CA SER A 3 -46.56 48.21 14.44
C SER A 3 -45.05 47.96 14.30
N ARG A 4 -44.17 48.92 14.65
CA ARG A 4 -42.70 48.81 14.55
C ARG A 4 -41.96 48.72 15.90
N ILE A 5 -42.56 48.07 16.90
CA ILE A 5 -41.95 47.89 18.25
C ILE A 5 -41.65 46.41 18.56
N PHE A 6 -41.87 45.50 17.60
CA PHE A 6 -41.65 44.05 17.78
C PHE A 6 -40.47 43.47 16.98
N SER A 7 -39.69 44.30 16.28
CA SER A 7 -38.59 43.86 15.40
C SER A 7 -37.19 44.23 15.90
N VAL A 8 -37.05 44.69 17.15
CA VAL A 8 -35.80 45.24 17.72
C VAL A 8 -35.46 44.58 19.08
N ILE A 9 -36.06 43.42 19.39
CA ILE A 9 -35.75 42.63 20.61
C ILE A 9 -35.47 41.17 20.21
N LEU A 10 -34.73 40.97 19.10
CA LEU A 10 -34.21 39.65 18.70
C LEU A 10 -32.90 39.76 17.88
N SER A 11 -32.07 40.76 18.17
CA SER A 11 -30.80 41.01 17.48
C SER A 11 -29.63 41.23 18.46
N VAL A 12 -29.74 40.73 19.69
CA VAL A 12 -28.71 40.81 20.75
C VAL A 12 -28.45 39.45 21.42
N PHE A 13 -28.91 38.34 20.82
CA PHE A 13 -28.59 36.98 21.29
C PHE A 13 -28.38 36.02 20.11
N LEU A 14 -27.35 35.18 20.26
CA LEU A 14 -26.89 34.09 19.39
C LEU A 14 -26.14 34.48 18.10
N PHE A 15 -24.81 34.51 18.24
CA PHE A 15 -23.90 33.98 17.24
C PHE A 15 -24.18 32.48 17.04
N THR A 16 -24.48 32.08 15.80
CA THR A 16 -24.30 30.72 15.25
C THR A 16 -24.33 30.84 13.74
N GLN A 17 -23.43 30.14 13.02
CA GLN A 17 -23.58 29.97 11.57
C GLN A 17 -24.92 29.26 11.31
N ILE A 18 -25.72 29.80 10.39
CA ILE A 18 -26.86 29.08 9.80
C ILE A 18 -26.51 28.93 8.32
N SER A 19 -26.01 27.74 7.97
CA SER A 19 -25.94 27.27 6.60
C SER A 19 -27.37 27.19 6.05
N PHE A 20 -27.68 27.97 5.02
CA PHE A 20 -28.89 27.75 4.24
C PHE A 20 -28.67 26.50 3.40
N ALA A 21 -29.13 25.36 3.90
CA ALA A 21 -29.17 24.14 3.12
C ALA A 21 -30.23 24.25 2.02
N GLN A 22 -29.90 23.71 0.85
CA GLN A 22 -30.80 23.69 -0.30
C GLN A 22 -31.75 22.48 -0.19
N LEU A 23 -32.99 22.64 -0.68
CA LEU A 23 -33.89 21.50 -0.87
C LEU A 23 -33.22 20.49 -1.83
N CYS A 24 -33.31 19.21 -1.51
CA CYS A 24 -32.58 18.18 -2.25
C CYS A 24 -32.99 18.07 -3.73
N SER A 25 -32.12 17.45 -4.53
CA SER A 25 -32.52 16.78 -5.77
C SER A 25 -33.67 15.81 -5.51
N VAL A 26 -34.46 15.52 -6.56
CA VAL A 26 -35.63 14.62 -6.45
C VAL A 26 -35.13 13.21 -6.07
N LEU A 27 -35.28 12.84 -4.80
CA LEU A 27 -34.89 11.53 -4.29
C LEU A 27 -35.86 10.44 -4.77
N LYS A 28 -35.34 9.24 -4.99
CA LYS A 28 -36.12 8.05 -5.38
C LYS A 28 -36.22 7.01 -4.27
N ASP A 29 -35.12 6.77 -3.56
CA ASP A 29 -35.00 5.75 -2.52
C ASP A 29 -33.91 6.11 -1.52
N ALA A 30 -33.99 5.59 -0.29
CA ALA A 30 -33.01 5.82 0.77
C ALA A 30 -33.04 4.71 1.83
N HIS A 31 -31.85 4.31 2.29
CA HIS A 31 -31.60 3.19 3.23
C HIS A 31 -30.77 3.70 4.43
N ILE A 32 -31.10 3.26 5.65
CA ILE A 32 -30.49 3.78 6.90
C ILE A 32 -29.84 2.68 7.76
N GLY A 33 -28.56 2.91 8.08
CA GLY A 33 -27.73 2.08 8.96
C GLY A 33 -27.80 2.48 10.44
N GLU A 34 -26.69 2.31 11.17
CA GLU A 34 -26.60 2.68 12.60
C GLU A 34 -26.37 4.17 12.82
N GLU A 35 -25.36 4.73 12.14
CA GLU A 35 -24.93 6.14 12.26
C GLU A 35 -24.91 6.86 10.89
N HIS A 36 -25.33 6.21 9.80
CA HIS A 36 -25.36 6.77 8.45
C HIS A 36 -26.61 6.40 7.63
N THR A 37 -26.87 7.17 6.57
CA THR A 37 -27.92 6.96 5.56
C THR A 37 -27.30 7.07 4.17
N LEU A 38 -27.75 6.21 3.25
CA LEU A 38 -27.52 6.33 1.82
C LEU A 38 -28.83 6.71 1.11
N ALA A 39 -28.76 7.48 0.04
CA ALA A 39 -29.91 7.84 -0.79
C ALA A 39 -29.52 7.94 -2.27
N ILE A 40 -30.50 7.75 -3.17
CA ILE A 40 -30.31 8.00 -4.61
C ILE A 40 -31.30 9.03 -5.15
N ASP A 41 -30.81 9.84 -6.10
CA ASP A 41 -31.63 10.83 -6.80
C ASP A 41 -32.23 10.30 -8.12
N GLU A 42 -32.99 11.16 -8.81
CA GLU A 42 -33.65 10.80 -10.06
C GLU A 42 -32.69 10.45 -11.21
N ASN A 43 -31.41 10.78 -11.11
CA ASN A 43 -30.37 10.44 -12.08
C ASN A 43 -29.58 9.19 -11.67
N ASN A 44 -29.95 8.53 -10.58
CA ASN A 44 -29.27 7.38 -9.98
C ASN A 44 -27.85 7.71 -9.47
N ASN A 45 -27.64 8.94 -9.00
CA ASN A 45 -26.43 9.33 -8.28
C ASN A 45 -26.53 8.91 -6.81
N LEU A 46 -25.41 8.51 -6.20
CA LEU A 46 -25.36 8.15 -4.79
C LEU A 46 -25.05 9.34 -3.88
N TRP A 47 -25.82 9.44 -2.79
CA TRP A 47 -25.69 10.44 -1.73
C TRP A 47 -25.59 9.76 -0.36
N ALA A 48 -24.86 10.35 0.59
CA ALA A 48 -24.68 9.85 1.95
C ALA A 48 -24.69 10.96 3.01
N CYS A 49 -25.19 10.65 4.21
CA CYS A 49 -25.11 11.53 5.40
C CYS A 49 -25.02 10.72 6.71
N GLY A 50 -24.62 11.38 7.79
CA GLY A 50 -24.36 10.80 9.10
C GLY A 50 -22.88 10.81 9.48
N GLY A 51 -22.51 9.95 10.43
CA GLY A 51 -21.15 9.79 10.92
C GLY A 51 -21.00 10.11 12.41
N GLY A 52 -20.50 9.14 13.18
CA GLY A 52 -19.94 9.36 14.51
C GLY A 52 -18.45 9.01 14.55
N GLY A 53 -17.98 8.45 15.67
CA GLY A 53 -16.55 8.15 15.90
C GLY A 53 -15.92 7.12 14.94
N TYR A 54 -16.71 6.53 14.05
CA TYR A 54 -16.34 5.52 13.06
C TYR A 54 -16.88 5.87 11.66
N ALA A 55 -16.87 7.16 11.27
CA ALA A 55 -17.42 7.70 10.01
C ALA A 55 -16.71 7.20 8.73
N ARG A 56 -16.74 5.88 8.49
CA ARG A 56 -16.09 5.17 7.38
C ARG A 56 -17.10 4.62 6.38
N GLY A 57 -18.36 4.38 6.78
CA GLY A 57 -19.43 3.87 5.90
C GLY A 57 -20.07 4.90 4.94
N LEU A 58 -19.52 6.11 4.85
CA LEU A 58 -20.14 7.23 4.12
C LEU A 58 -19.63 7.42 2.68
N GLY A 59 -18.38 7.04 2.38
CA GLY A 59 -17.81 7.22 1.03
C GLY A 59 -17.48 8.68 0.67
N VAL A 60 -17.30 9.53 1.69
CA VAL A 60 -17.06 10.98 1.60
C VAL A 60 -16.12 11.43 2.74
N VAL A 61 -15.63 12.67 2.66
CA VAL A 61 -14.56 13.23 3.53
C VAL A 61 -14.88 13.15 5.03
N SER A 62 -13.85 12.98 5.86
CA SER A 62 -13.97 12.65 7.29
C SER A 62 -14.74 13.68 8.13
N GLY A 63 -15.80 13.23 8.82
CA GLY A 63 -16.52 14.02 9.82
C GLY A 63 -17.97 13.57 9.99
N ASN A 64 -18.72 14.26 10.86
CA ASN A 64 -20.18 14.10 10.96
C ASN A 64 -20.83 14.94 9.84
N ILE A 65 -21.50 14.30 8.89
CA ILE A 65 -22.10 14.93 7.72
C ILE A 65 -23.59 15.09 7.96
N LEU A 66 -24.00 16.29 8.37
CA LEU A 66 -25.37 16.56 8.83
C LEU A 66 -26.41 16.65 7.69
N SER A 67 -25.97 16.65 6.43
CA SER A 67 -26.78 16.79 5.21
C SER A 67 -26.21 15.92 4.10
N LEU A 68 -27.04 15.31 3.26
CA LEU A 68 -26.63 14.42 2.16
C LEU A 68 -25.56 15.04 1.24
N GLN A 69 -24.47 14.30 0.99
CA GLN A 69 -23.37 14.65 0.08
C GLN A 69 -23.13 13.55 -0.95
N ARG A 70 -22.66 13.90 -2.15
CA ARG A 70 -22.35 12.96 -3.24
C ARG A 70 -21.19 12.03 -2.87
N VAL A 71 -21.39 10.72 -3.01
CA VAL A 71 -20.38 9.68 -2.71
C VAL A 71 -19.32 9.60 -3.81
N LEU A 72 -18.04 9.58 -3.42
CA LEU A 72 -16.88 9.54 -4.34
C LEU A 72 -16.73 8.19 -5.05
N ASP A 73 -16.23 8.22 -6.28
CA ASP A 73 -15.68 7.03 -6.95
C ASP A 73 -14.23 6.83 -6.45
N GLY A 74 -13.90 5.63 -5.97
CA GLY A 74 -12.58 5.30 -5.42
C GLY A 74 -11.52 4.91 -6.45
N ASP A 75 -11.78 5.01 -7.76
CA ASP A 75 -10.81 4.64 -8.79
C ASP A 75 -9.69 5.70 -8.95
N VAL A 76 -8.48 5.32 -8.53
CA VAL A 76 -7.24 6.12 -8.56
C VAL A 76 -6.83 6.64 -9.95
N ASN A 77 -7.46 6.18 -11.03
CA ASN A 77 -7.12 6.55 -12.41
C ASN A 77 -7.94 7.72 -12.98
N THR A 78 -8.95 8.22 -12.25
CA THR A 78 -9.81 9.33 -12.71
C THR A 78 -9.88 10.45 -11.70
N ALA A 79 -9.43 11.64 -12.09
CA ALA A 79 -9.54 12.83 -11.27
C ALA A 79 -11.02 13.16 -10.97
N SER A 80 -11.38 13.10 -9.68
CA SER A 80 -12.65 13.61 -9.12
C SER A 80 -13.94 12.96 -9.67
N GLY A 81 -14.01 11.64 -9.67
CA GLY A 81 -15.24 10.89 -9.94
C GLY A 81 -16.20 10.80 -8.72
N TYR A 82 -17.48 10.57 -9.00
CA TYR A 82 -18.51 10.23 -8.01
C TYR A 82 -19.21 8.94 -8.43
N LEU A 83 -19.74 8.16 -7.48
CA LEU A 83 -20.56 6.99 -7.82
C LEU A 83 -21.90 7.42 -8.47
N GLU A 84 -22.06 7.02 -9.73
CA GLU A 84 -23.21 7.29 -10.59
C GLU A 84 -23.77 6.01 -11.21
N ASN A 85 -24.97 6.09 -11.78
CA ASN A 85 -25.66 4.97 -12.41
C ASN A 85 -25.88 3.79 -11.45
N VAL A 86 -26.14 4.07 -10.17
CA VAL A 86 -26.45 3.05 -9.15
C VAL A 86 -27.75 2.31 -9.49
N VAL A 87 -27.73 0.99 -9.36
CA VAL A 87 -28.90 0.12 -9.59
C VAL A 87 -29.42 -0.54 -8.31
N SER A 88 -28.57 -0.71 -7.29
CA SER A 88 -28.93 -1.17 -5.96
C SER A 88 -27.89 -0.67 -4.96
N PHE A 89 -28.31 -0.36 -3.74
CA PHE A 89 -27.44 0.07 -2.64
C PHE A 89 -28.09 -0.34 -1.31
N ASP A 90 -27.30 -0.52 -0.26
CA ASP A 90 -27.82 -0.75 1.08
C ASP A 90 -26.86 -0.24 2.16
N ALA A 91 -27.42 0.19 3.30
CA ALA A 91 -26.71 0.75 4.45
C ALA A 91 -26.82 -0.23 5.63
N GLY A 92 -25.75 -0.99 5.86
CA GLY A 92 -25.64 -1.93 6.97
C GLY A 92 -25.29 -1.23 8.28
N TRP A 93 -24.86 -2.02 9.28
CA TRP A 93 -24.54 -1.49 10.61
C TRP A 93 -23.40 -0.44 10.58
N GLU A 94 -22.25 -0.76 9.97
CA GLU A 94 -21.07 0.15 9.84
C GLU A 94 -20.48 0.13 8.41
N HIS A 95 -21.15 -0.51 7.47
CA HIS A 95 -20.70 -0.66 6.09
C HIS A 95 -21.84 -0.47 5.10
N SER A 96 -21.45 -0.24 3.86
CA SER A 96 -22.28 0.17 2.74
C SER A 96 -21.93 -0.69 1.54
N LEU A 97 -22.94 -1.13 0.80
CA LEU A 97 -22.78 -1.85 -0.47
C LEU A 97 -23.49 -1.09 -1.58
N VAL A 98 -22.92 -1.11 -2.78
CA VAL A 98 -23.45 -0.44 -3.97
C VAL A 98 -23.19 -1.30 -5.21
N ALA A 99 -24.20 -1.49 -6.04
CA ALA A 99 -24.06 -2.02 -7.39
C ALA A 99 -24.34 -0.93 -8.43
N THR A 100 -23.46 -0.81 -9.43
CA THR A 100 -23.56 0.14 -10.54
C THR A 100 -24.02 -0.54 -11.83
N SER A 101 -24.62 0.21 -12.76
CA SER A 101 -25.28 -0.37 -13.96
C SER A 101 -24.36 -1.05 -14.98
N ASP A 102 -23.05 -0.83 -14.85
CA ASP A 102 -21.99 -1.55 -15.56
C ASP A 102 -21.70 -2.94 -14.97
N GLY A 103 -22.28 -3.25 -13.81
CA GLY A 103 -22.26 -4.55 -13.14
C GLY A 103 -21.25 -4.66 -12.01
N PHE A 104 -20.46 -3.61 -11.73
CA PHE A 104 -19.51 -3.63 -10.61
C PHE A 104 -20.21 -3.54 -9.26
N CYS A 105 -19.63 -4.21 -8.27
CA CYS A 105 -20.02 -4.08 -6.86
C CYS A 105 -18.94 -3.35 -6.06
N TRP A 106 -19.36 -2.39 -5.26
CA TRP A 106 -18.52 -1.55 -4.41
C TRP A 106 -18.93 -1.71 -2.95
N SER A 107 -17.95 -1.61 -2.06
CA SER A 107 -18.13 -1.68 -0.61
C SER A 107 -17.30 -0.61 0.09
N PHE A 108 -17.78 -0.11 1.23
CA PHE A 108 -17.05 0.84 2.09
C PHE A 108 -17.60 0.83 3.51
N GLY A 109 -16.79 1.19 4.49
CA GLY A 109 -17.11 1.08 5.91
C GLY A 109 -16.07 0.35 6.74
N HIS A 110 -16.51 -0.09 7.91
CA HIS A 110 -15.76 -1.02 8.76
C HIS A 110 -15.59 -2.36 8.03
N ASP A 111 -14.46 -3.05 8.19
CA ASP A 111 -14.15 -4.32 7.51
C ASP A 111 -13.98 -5.52 8.46
N SER A 112 -14.37 -5.38 9.73
CA SER A 112 -14.42 -6.52 10.67
C SER A 112 -15.12 -7.74 10.04
N TYR A 113 -14.49 -8.92 10.16
CA TYR A 113 -14.86 -10.18 9.52
C TYR A 113 -14.74 -10.23 7.99
N GLY A 114 -14.07 -9.28 7.35
CA GLY A 114 -13.86 -9.22 5.89
C GLY A 114 -15.09 -8.79 5.10
N LYS A 115 -16.01 -8.03 5.73
CA LYS A 115 -17.34 -7.72 5.17
C LYS A 115 -17.32 -6.74 3.99
N LEU A 116 -16.19 -6.09 3.69
CA LEU A 116 -16.00 -5.37 2.44
C LEU A 116 -15.68 -6.30 1.26
N GLY A 117 -15.13 -7.50 1.50
CA GLY A 117 -14.88 -8.51 0.46
C GLY A 117 -13.84 -8.08 -0.59
N ASN A 118 -13.02 -7.09 -0.27
CA ASN A 118 -11.96 -6.49 -1.10
C ASN A 118 -10.59 -7.19 -0.96
N GLY A 119 -10.50 -8.25 -0.14
CA GLY A 119 -9.27 -9.00 0.09
C GLY A 119 -8.29 -8.39 1.10
N SER A 120 -8.67 -7.32 1.81
CA SER A 120 -7.92 -6.87 2.98
C SER A 120 -8.25 -7.71 4.22
N ASN A 121 -7.25 -7.94 5.08
CA ASN A 121 -7.45 -8.60 6.37
C ASN A 121 -8.03 -7.60 7.40
N GLU A 122 -9.34 -7.38 7.33
CA GLU A 122 -10.11 -6.50 8.24
C GLU A 122 -9.66 -5.03 8.27
N SER A 123 -9.34 -4.43 7.11
CA SER A 123 -9.00 -3.00 7.03
C SER A 123 -10.13 -2.16 6.43
N ASP A 124 -10.71 -1.30 7.27
CA ASP A 124 -11.78 -0.38 6.90
C ASP A 124 -11.41 0.53 5.72
N SER A 125 -12.40 0.83 4.89
CA SER A 125 -12.27 1.84 3.83
C SER A 125 -13.28 2.97 4.01
N SER A 126 -12.81 4.22 4.04
CA SER A 126 -13.68 5.40 4.09
C SER A 126 -14.22 5.85 2.73
N VAL A 127 -13.74 5.24 1.64
CA VAL A 127 -14.16 5.49 0.25
C VAL A 127 -14.58 4.17 -0.43
N PRO A 128 -15.46 4.18 -1.45
CA PRO A 128 -15.89 2.96 -2.12
C PRO A 128 -14.73 2.21 -2.78
N VAL A 129 -14.54 0.95 -2.40
CA VAL A 129 -13.59 0.02 -3.01
C VAL A 129 -14.34 -1.06 -3.79
N LYS A 130 -13.73 -1.55 -4.88
CA LYS A 130 -14.27 -2.67 -5.66
C LYS A 130 -14.17 -3.96 -4.85
N VAL A 131 -15.27 -4.71 -4.76
CA VAL A 131 -15.31 -6.05 -4.14
C VAL A 131 -14.50 -7.04 -4.99
N HIS A 132 -13.56 -7.77 -4.39
CA HIS A 132 -12.70 -8.74 -5.07
C HIS A 132 -13.45 -10.04 -5.34
N GLY A 133 -13.11 -10.75 -6.41
CA GLY A 133 -13.78 -11.99 -6.84
C GLY A 133 -15.14 -11.80 -7.53
N LEU A 134 -15.72 -10.59 -7.52
CA LEU A 134 -16.88 -10.22 -8.35
C LEU A 134 -16.47 -9.42 -9.58
N ASN A 135 -15.56 -8.47 -9.38
CA ASN A 135 -15.14 -7.49 -10.38
C ASN A 135 -13.93 -7.96 -11.23
N ASP A 136 -13.26 -9.03 -10.78
CA ASP A 136 -12.02 -9.60 -11.34
C ASP A 136 -12.03 -11.14 -11.35
N ASP A 137 -13.22 -11.78 -11.36
CA ASP A 137 -13.38 -13.22 -11.59
C ASP A 137 -12.65 -13.62 -12.91
N PRO A 138 -11.76 -14.63 -12.91
CA PRO A 138 -11.05 -15.08 -14.12
C PRO A 138 -11.95 -15.50 -15.29
N ASN A 139 -13.24 -15.74 -15.05
CA ASN A 139 -14.25 -16.08 -16.04
C ASN A 139 -15.00 -14.84 -16.60
N GLY A 140 -14.69 -13.63 -16.10
CA GLY A 140 -15.31 -12.36 -16.44
C GLY A 140 -16.19 -11.80 -15.32
N ILE A 141 -16.36 -10.47 -15.31
CA ILE A 141 -17.11 -9.71 -14.29
C ILE A 141 -18.51 -10.32 -14.06
N ARG A 142 -18.84 -10.58 -12.78
CA ARG A 142 -20.19 -10.96 -12.37
C ARG A 142 -21.05 -9.71 -12.25
N HIS A 143 -21.99 -9.54 -13.17
CA HIS A 143 -22.87 -8.38 -13.19
C HIS A 143 -23.83 -8.41 -12.00
N ILE A 144 -23.54 -7.62 -10.96
CA ILE A 144 -24.38 -7.56 -9.75
C ILE A 144 -25.60 -6.65 -9.98
N VAL A 145 -26.77 -7.10 -9.53
CA VAL A 145 -28.05 -6.40 -9.73
C VAL A 145 -28.78 -6.02 -8.43
N LYS A 146 -28.42 -6.67 -7.32
CA LYS A 146 -28.97 -6.42 -5.98
C LYS A 146 -27.87 -6.58 -4.93
N VAL A 147 -27.91 -5.77 -3.87
CA VAL A 147 -27.04 -5.84 -2.70
C VAL A 147 -27.85 -5.70 -1.42
N SER A 148 -27.42 -6.33 -0.33
CA SER A 148 -27.92 -6.06 1.03
C SER A 148 -26.78 -6.19 2.05
N ALA A 149 -26.70 -5.23 2.96
CA ALA A 149 -25.63 -5.08 3.95
C ALA A 149 -26.18 -5.35 5.36
N GLY A 150 -25.55 -6.28 6.10
CA GLY A 150 -26.10 -6.75 7.37
C GLY A 150 -26.35 -5.63 8.39
N ARG A 151 -27.61 -5.52 8.84
CA ARG A 151 -28.06 -4.49 9.80
C ARG A 151 -27.59 -4.70 11.25
N SER A 152 -26.83 -5.76 11.49
CA SER A 152 -26.03 -6.04 12.70
C SER A 152 -25.15 -7.28 12.48
N GLY A 153 -25.53 -8.16 11.56
CA GLY A 153 -24.63 -9.17 11.02
C GLY A 153 -23.51 -8.45 10.28
N GLN A 154 -22.27 -8.83 10.58
CA GLN A 154 -21.08 -8.24 9.94
C GLN A 154 -20.83 -8.96 8.61
N HIS A 155 -21.87 -9.08 7.79
CA HIS A 155 -21.91 -9.84 6.55
C HIS A 155 -22.63 -9.06 5.44
N SER A 156 -22.44 -9.55 4.22
CA SER A 156 -22.83 -8.89 2.98
C SER A 156 -23.46 -9.92 2.04
N LEU A 157 -24.54 -9.55 1.37
CA LEU A 157 -25.26 -10.37 0.38
C LEU A 157 -25.36 -9.61 -0.94
N VAL A 158 -25.26 -10.32 -2.06
CA VAL A 158 -25.54 -9.78 -3.41
C VAL A 158 -26.25 -10.82 -4.27
N ILE A 159 -26.86 -10.38 -5.37
CA ILE A 159 -27.37 -11.26 -6.44
C ILE A 159 -26.76 -10.84 -7.77
N ASP A 160 -26.28 -11.81 -8.54
CA ASP A 160 -25.87 -11.58 -9.93
C ASP A 160 -27.06 -11.55 -10.91
N SER A 161 -26.83 -11.09 -12.14
CA SER A 161 -27.87 -11.00 -13.18
C SER A 161 -28.49 -12.35 -13.60
N ASN A 162 -27.92 -13.47 -13.14
CA ASN A 162 -28.40 -14.83 -13.42
C ASN A 162 -29.25 -15.39 -12.26
N GLY A 163 -29.46 -14.61 -11.19
CA GLY A 163 -30.26 -15.01 -10.03
C GLY A 163 -29.49 -15.82 -8.99
N TYR A 164 -28.15 -15.84 -9.03
CA TYR A 164 -27.33 -16.51 -8.03
C TYR A 164 -26.96 -15.55 -6.90
N PRO A 165 -27.34 -15.86 -5.64
CA PRO A 165 -26.90 -15.08 -4.50
C PRO A 165 -25.47 -15.45 -4.06
N LEU A 166 -24.67 -14.44 -3.72
CA LEU A 166 -23.36 -14.60 -3.10
C LEU A 166 -23.34 -13.91 -1.72
N ALA A 167 -22.52 -14.44 -0.81
CA ALA A 167 -22.39 -13.97 0.56
C ALA A 167 -20.93 -13.97 1.04
N TRP A 168 -20.59 -13.03 1.92
CA TRP A 168 -19.28 -12.95 2.60
C TRP A 168 -19.38 -12.12 3.90
N GLY A 169 -18.28 -12.06 4.65
CA GLY A 169 -18.20 -11.48 5.99
C GLY A 169 -18.39 -12.53 7.09
N ARG A 170 -19.00 -12.13 8.21
CA ARG A 170 -19.19 -12.96 9.41
C ARG A 170 -20.04 -14.20 9.15
N ASN A 171 -19.58 -15.35 9.63
CA ASN A 171 -20.19 -16.66 9.37
C ASN A 171 -20.32 -17.56 10.62
N ASP A 172 -20.08 -17.02 11.82
CA ASP A 172 -20.20 -17.75 13.10
C ASP A 172 -21.58 -18.40 13.35
N SER A 173 -22.63 -17.81 12.81
CA SER A 173 -24.02 -18.34 12.82
C SER A 173 -24.44 -18.99 11.49
N SER A 174 -23.50 -19.25 10.57
CA SER A 174 -23.74 -19.69 9.18
C SER A 174 -24.49 -18.67 8.30
N GLN A 175 -24.28 -17.38 8.58
CA GLN A 175 -24.94 -16.23 7.92
C GLN A 175 -24.66 -16.16 6.41
N CYS A 176 -23.49 -16.68 5.99
CA CYS A 176 -23.03 -16.71 4.60
C CYS A 176 -23.33 -18.04 3.87
N ALA A 177 -23.92 -19.04 4.55
CA ALA A 177 -24.23 -20.37 4.01
C ALA A 177 -23.06 -21.01 3.21
N SER A 178 -21.85 -20.96 3.79
CA SER A 178 -20.64 -21.50 3.18
C SER A 178 -20.32 -22.92 3.62
N GLU A 179 -19.67 -23.69 2.75
CA GLU A 179 -19.02 -24.95 3.11
C GLU A 179 -17.81 -24.74 4.04
N ASP A 180 -17.24 -23.51 4.08
CA ASP A 180 -16.17 -23.16 5.00
C ASP A 180 -16.69 -23.04 6.44
N THR A 181 -16.06 -23.81 7.34
CA THR A 181 -16.34 -23.81 8.79
C THR A 181 -15.74 -22.63 9.56
N ASN A 182 -15.02 -21.73 8.89
CA ASN A 182 -14.49 -20.51 9.49
C ASN A 182 -15.60 -19.57 9.99
N SER A 183 -15.31 -18.82 11.06
CA SER A 183 -16.21 -17.82 11.64
C SER A 183 -16.38 -16.55 10.79
N SER A 184 -15.64 -16.44 9.68
CA SER A 184 -15.75 -15.42 8.65
C SER A 184 -15.41 -16.01 7.29
N VAL A 185 -15.97 -15.42 6.23
CA VAL A 185 -15.78 -15.75 4.82
C VAL A 185 -15.27 -14.49 4.16
N GLN A 186 -13.97 -14.41 3.89
CA GLN A 186 -13.29 -13.15 3.52
C GLN A 186 -13.57 -12.69 2.07
N PHE A 187 -14.15 -13.56 1.24
CA PHE A 187 -14.41 -13.31 -0.19
C PHE A 187 -15.81 -13.74 -0.59
N PRO A 188 -16.47 -13.06 -1.55
CA PRO A 188 -17.78 -13.42 -2.09
C PRO A 188 -17.86 -14.89 -2.54
N HIS A 189 -18.80 -15.62 -1.95
CA HIS A 189 -18.99 -17.05 -2.18
C HIS A 189 -20.47 -17.35 -2.53
N LEU A 190 -20.71 -18.23 -3.50
CA LEU A 190 -22.05 -18.64 -3.94
C LEU A 190 -22.81 -19.38 -2.83
N VAL A 191 -23.97 -18.88 -2.41
CA VAL A 191 -24.80 -19.46 -1.33
C VAL A 191 -25.18 -20.93 -1.67
N VAL A 192 -24.71 -21.86 -0.83
CA VAL A 192 -24.85 -23.32 -1.03
C VAL A 192 -26.22 -23.80 -0.57
N ASP A 193 -26.90 -24.65 -1.35
CA ASP A 193 -28.17 -25.28 -0.96
C ASP A 193 -27.93 -26.57 -0.15
N SER A 194 -28.77 -26.84 0.85
CA SER A 194 -28.68 -28.05 1.69
C SER A 194 -29.50 -29.24 1.20
N CYS A 195 -30.22 -29.09 0.09
CA CYS A 195 -31.12 -30.12 -0.41
C CYS A 195 -30.39 -31.36 -0.95
N ASP A 196 -29.10 -31.27 -1.33
CA ASP A 196 -28.25 -32.42 -1.66
C ASP A 196 -26.87 -32.30 -1.00
N GLN A 197 -26.33 -33.41 -0.50
CA GLN A 197 -25.00 -33.45 0.15
C GLN A 197 -23.87 -33.60 -0.89
N THR A 198 -24.09 -33.03 -2.08
CA THR A 198 -23.15 -33.02 -3.20
C THR A 198 -22.55 -31.62 -3.29
N VAL A 199 -21.22 -31.52 -3.11
CA VAL A 199 -20.45 -30.28 -3.28
C VAL A 199 -20.76 -29.67 -4.65
N GLY A 200 -21.18 -28.40 -4.67
CA GLY A 200 -21.47 -27.66 -5.90
C GLY A 200 -22.93 -27.60 -6.36
N VAL A 201 -23.90 -27.58 -5.44
CA VAL A 201 -25.29 -27.16 -5.71
C VAL A 201 -25.57 -25.84 -4.99
N TYR A 202 -25.97 -24.81 -5.72
CA TYR A 202 -26.18 -23.46 -5.19
C TYR A 202 -27.66 -23.08 -5.24
N LEU A 203 -28.08 -22.14 -4.39
CA LEU A 203 -29.50 -21.72 -4.31
C LEU A 203 -30.05 -21.23 -5.67
N GLY A 204 -29.20 -20.60 -6.49
CA GLY A 204 -29.54 -20.16 -7.85
C GLY A 204 -29.79 -21.29 -8.86
N ASP A 205 -29.34 -22.53 -8.59
CA ASP A 205 -29.65 -23.71 -9.40
C ASP A 205 -31.08 -24.23 -9.13
N GLU A 206 -31.60 -24.04 -7.91
CA GLU A 206 -32.94 -24.46 -7.50
C GLU A 206 -34.04 -23.43 -7.81
N ALA A 207 -33.74 -22.13 -7.73
CA ALA A 207 -34.69 -21.06 -7.98
C ALA A 207 -34.00 -19.76 -8.44
N PHE A 208 -34.64 -19.01 -9.34
CA PHE A 208 -34.14 -17.69 -9.73
C PHE A 208 -34.43 -16.68 -8.60
N ILE A 209 -33.39 -16.23 -7.91
CA ILE A 209 -33.52 -15.28 -6.79
C ILE A 209 -33.63 -13.85 -7.33
N VAL A 210 -34.60 -13.10 -6.82
CA VAL A 210 -34.92 -11.72 -7.23
C VAL A 210 -34.68 -10.69 -6.12
N ASP A 211 -34.60 -11.12 -4.86
CA ASP A 211 -34.24 -10.26 -3.74
C ASP A 211 -33.53 -11.00 -2.59
N VAL A 212 -32.70 -10.29 -1.83
CA VAL A 212 -31.96 -10.79 -0.66
C VAL A 212 -31.90 -9.73 0.44
N GLU A 213 -31.97 -10.17 1.69
CA GLU A 213 -32.06 -9.29 2.86
C GLU A 213 -31.16 -9.81 4.00
N ALA A 214 -30.24 -8.97 4.50
CA ALA A 214 -29.21 -9.34 5.47
C ALA A 214 -29.54 -8.85 6.91
N GLY A 215 -29.79 -9.79 7.83
CA GLY A 215 -30.24 -9.51 9.19
C GLY A 215 -29.14 -9.36 10.24
N VAL A 216 -29.48 -9.70 11.50
CA VAL A 216 -28.54 -9.68 12.64
C VAL A 216 -27.59 -10.88 12.66
N SER A 217 -28.11 -12.07 12.35
CA SER A 217 -27.35 -13.35 12.33
C SER A 217 -27.86 -14.33 11.27
N HIS A 218 -28.80 -13.87 10.44
CA HIS A 218 -29.54 -14.64 9.46
C HIS A 218 -29.80 -13.81 8.20
N SER A 219 -30.22 -14.49 7.14
CA SER A 219 -30.34 -13.97 5.80
C SER A 219 -31.62 -14.51 5.16
N LEU A 220 -32.30 -13.70 4.35
CA LEU A 220 -33.45 -14.11 3.56
C LEU A 220 -33.16 -13.99 2.06
N ALA A 221 -33.88 -14.79 1.25
CA ALA A 221 -33.96 -14.63 -0.20
C ALA A 221 -35.38 -14.81 -0.71
N LEU A 222 -35.78 -14.02 -1.71
CA LEU A 222 -37.05 -14.12 -2.42
C LEU A 222 -36.80 -14.64 -3.84
N SER A 223 -37.58 -15.65 -4.26
CA SER A 223 -37.56 -16.20 -5.63
C SER A 223 -38.62 -15.55 -6.53
N ASP A 224 -38.42 -15.64 -7.85
CA ASP A 224 -39.39 -15.19 -8.86
C ASP A 224 -40.75 -15.92 -8.79
N GLU A 225 -40.77 -17.17 -8.32
CA GLU A 225 -42.00 -17.92 -7.98
C GLU A 225 -42.69 -17.43 -6.68
N GLY A 226 -42.10 -16.46 -5.98
CA GLY A 226 -42.64 -15.84 -4.77
C GLY A 226 -42.49 -16.68 -3.51
N PHE A 227 -41.54 -17.63 -3.46
CA PHE A 227 -41.14 -18.34 -2.23
C PHE A 227 -40.00 -17.63 -1.51
N VAL A 228 -40.03 -17.66 -0.17
CA VAL A 228 -38.98 -17.13 0.70
C VAL A 228 -38.09 -18.26 1.22
N TYR A 229 -36.78 -18.03 1.20
CA TYR A 229 -35.75 -18.87 1.80
C TYR A 229 -35.12 -18.14 2.99
N GLU A 230 -34.69 -18.88 4.01
CA GLU A 230 -34.04 -18.35 5.22
C GLU A 230 -32.85 -19.23 5.62
N TRP A 231 -31.76 -18.61 6.11
CA TRP A 231 -30.61 -19.32 6.69
C TRP A 231 -29.89 -18.47 7.75
N GLY A 232 -29.11 -19.13 8.60
CA GLY A 232 -28.33 -18.53 9.68
C GLY A 232 -28.83 -18.88 11.10
N ASP A 233 -28.42 -18.05 12.06
CA ASP A 233 -28.69 -18.11 13.50
C ASP A 233 -28.50 -19.48 14.16
N SER A 234 -27.54 -20.28 13.70
CA SER A 234 -27.23 -21.64 14.19
C SER A 234 -28.35 -22.71 14.05
N ILE A 235 -29.57 -22.33 13.67
CA ILE A 235 -30.71 -23.27 13.51
C ILE A 235 -30.72 -23.87 12.10
N TYR A 236 -30.38 -23.08 11.08
CA TYR A 236 -30.36 -23.50 9.68
C TYR A 236 -29.04 -23.04 9.03
N ALA A 237 -28.06 -23.94 8.94
CA ALA A 237 -26.74 -23.60 8.39
C ALA A 237 -26.75 -23.23 6.88
N PHE A 238 -27.86 -23.48 6.20
CA PHE A 238 -28.04 -23.35 4.76
C PHE A 238 -29.49 -22.92 4.45
N PRO A 239 -29.78 -22.41 3.24
CA PRO A 239 -31.12 -21.98 2.83
C PRO A 239 -32.15 -23.09 2.99
N HIS A 240 -33.32 -22.71 3.50
CA HIS A 240 -34.50 -23.55 3.52
C HIS A 240 -35.76 -22.75 3.18
N LYS A 241 -36.69 -23.35 2.43
CA LYS A 241 -37.96 -22.70 2.07
C LYS A 241 -38.83 -22.52 3.32
N VAL A 242 -39.12 -21.26 3.67
CA VAL A 242 -39.90 -20.86 4.85
C VAL A 242 -41.31 -21.44 4.76
N ARG A 243 -41.84 -21.95 5.89
CA ARG A 243 -43.17 -22.58 5.93
C ARG A 243 -44.27 -21.57 6.21
N GLY A 244 -45.48 -21.85 5.72
CA GLY A 244 -46.66 -21.04 6.02
C GLY A 244 -47.15 -21.20 7.46
N GLU A 245 -48.24 -20.50 7.79
CA GLU A 245 -48.84 -20.49 9.14
C GLU A 245 -48.97 -21.90 9.73
N ASN A 246 -48.62 -22.04 11.02
CA ASN A 246 -48.62 -23.31 11.76
C ASN A 246 -47.75 -24.43 11.11
N GLY A 247 -46.77 -24.06 10.28
CA GLY A 247 -45.87 -25.00 9.61
C GLY A 247 -46.50 -25.74 8.42
N THR A 248 -47.60 -25.22 7.88
CA THR A 248 -48.36 -25.83 6.77
C THR A 248 -48.07 -25.16 5.43
N GLY A 249 -47.65 -25.95 4.44
CA GLY A 249 -47.20 -25.44 3.14
C GLY A 249 -45.91 -24.61 3.23
N PHE A 250 -45.53 -24.01 2.10
CA PHE A 250 -44.46 -23.00 2.03
C PHE A 250 -45.08 -21.60 1.96
N LEU A 251 -44.41 -20.63 2.57
CA LEU A 251 -44.73 -19.22 2.42
C LEU A 251 -44.50 -18.85 0.95
N SER A 252 -45.54 -18.35 0.27
CA SER A 252 -45.60 -18.29 -1.19
C SER A 252 -46.49 -17.14 -1.68
N ASN A 253 -46.27 -16.73 -2.93
CA ASN A 253 -46.83 -15.49 -3.51
C ASN A 253 -46.35 -14.23 -2.76
N ILE A 254 -45.16 -14.28 -2.17
CA ILE A 254 -44.51 -13.10 -1.57
C ILE A 254 -44.05 -12.16 -2.68
N ILE A 255 -44.21 -10.86 -2.44
CA ILE A 255 -43.86 -9.79 -3.39
C ILE A 255 -42.78 -8.84 -2.86
N ASP A 256 -42.50 -8.87 -1.56
CA ASP A 256 -41.50 -8.03 -0.88
C ASP A 256 -41.14 -8.67 0.47
N ILE A 257 -39.87 -8.53 0.89
CA ILE A 257 -39.28 -9.07 2.12
C ILE A 257 -38.45 -8.00 2.82
N ALA A 258 -38.30 -8.08 4.15
CA ALA A 258 -37.38 -7.22 4.89
C ALA A 258 -36.91 -7.93 6.16
N THR A 259 -35.66 -7.69 6.60
CA THR A 259 -35.16 -8.32 7.83
C THR A 259 -34.17 -7.49 8.65
N CYS A 260 -34.16 -7.73 9.96
CA CYS A 260 -33.15 -7.21 10.89
C CYS A 260 -33.05 -8.16 12.10
N GLY A 261 -33.62 -7.78 13.26
CA GLY A 261 -33.85 -8.67 14.41
C GLY A 261 -35.15 -9.49 14.31
N CYS A 262 -35.95 -9.24 13.28
CA CYS A 262 -37.15 -9.98 12.92
C CYS A 262 -37.31 -9.98 11.39
N SER A 263 -38.10 -10.93 10.89
CA SER A 263 -38.34 -11.13 9.46
C SER A 263 -39.77 -10.75 9.09
N LEU A 264 -39.91 -9.98 8.01
CA LEU A 264 -41.18 -9.57 7.41
C LEU A 264 -41.29 -10.06 5.97
N ALA A 265 -42.53 -10.34 5.55
CA ALA A 265 -42.86 -10.53 4.14
C ALA A 265 -44.28 -10.01 3.88
N VAL A 266 -44.56 -9.51 2.68
CA VAL A 266 -45.93 -9.23 2.23
C VAL A 266 -46.29 -10.09 1.02
N ASP A 267 -47.48 -10.66 1.03
CA ASP A 267 -48.00 -11.48 -0.07
C ASP A 267 -48.77 -10.67 -1.12
N SER A 268 -49.00 -11.27 -2.30
CA SER A 268 -49.74 -10.68 -3.41
C SER A 268 -51.23 -10.43 -3.12
N ASN A 269 -51.73 -10.80 -1.94
CA ASN A 269 -53.05 -10.46 -1.43
C ASN A 269 -52.96 -9.36 -0.35
N HIS A 270 -51.81 -8.70 -0.25
CA HIS A 270 -51.49 -7.60 0.67
C HIS A 270 -51.48 -7.98 2.16
N ASN A 271 -51.26 -9.26 2.49
CA ASN A 271 -51.13 -9.68 3.89
C ASN A 271 -49.68 -9.57 4.35
N VAL A 272 -49.46 -8.95 5.52
CA VAL A 272 -48.16 -8.93 6.18
C VAL A 272 -47.98 -10.18 7.03
N TRP A 273 -46.81 -10.81 6.89
CA TRP A 273 -46.33 -11.96 7.62
C TRP A 273 -45.13 -11.55 8.48
N TYR A 274 -45.05 -12.11 9.68
CA TYR A 274 -44.00 -11.78 10.66
C TYR A 274 -43.49 -13.03 11.36
N TRP A 275 -42.16 -13.13 11.55
CA TRP A 275 -41.55 -14.13 12.41
C TRP A 275 -40.22 -13.65 13.01
N TYR A 276 -39.78 -14.37 14.04
CA TYR A 276 -38.39 -14.39 14.46
C TYR A 276 -37.71 -15.61 13.82
N THR A 277 -36.39 -15.57 13.70
CA THR A 277 -35.58 -16.63 13.08
C THR A 277 -35.92 -18.02 13.64
N GLY A 278 -36.25 -18.96 12.75
CA GLY A 278 -36.72 -20.32 13.10
C GLY A 278 -38.10 -20.43 13.76
N GLY A 279 -38.83 -19.32 13.90
CA GLY A 279 -40.27 -19.30 14.16
C GLY A 279 -41.08 -19.65 12.91
N ASN A 280 -42.36 -19.99 13.09
CA ASN A 280 -43.27 -20.06 11.95
C ASN A 280 -43.86 -18.66 11.70
N PRO A 281 -43.91 -18.16 10.46
CA PRO A 281 -44.65 -16.97 10.05
C PRO A 281 -46.06 -16.94 10.65
N THR A 282 -46.35 -15.89 11.40
CA THR A 282 -47.70 -15.53 11.80
C THR A 282 -48.20 -14.43 10.89
N LYS A 283 -49.44 -14.57 10.42
CA LYS A 283 -50.12 -13.50 9.71
C LYS A 283 -50.48 -12.39 10.71
N VAL A 284 -50.14 -11.15 10.36
CA VAL A 284 -50.63 -9.98 11.10
C VAL A 284 -52.14 -9.86 10.80
N THR A 285 -53.00 -10.06 11.80
CA THR A 285 -54.47 -10.09 11.61
C THR A 285 -55.19 -9.05 12.48
N ASP A 286 -56.38 -8.63 12.03
CA ASP A 286 -57.28 -7.65 12.70
C ASP A 286 -57.61 -7.94 14.18
N GLY A 287 -57.32 -9.16 14.67
CA GLY A 287 -57.69 -9.61 16.01
C GLY A 287 -56.88 -8.98 17.15
N ASP A 288 -55.59 -8.70 16.92
CA ASP A 288 -54.65 -8.24 17.96
C ASP A 288 -54.46 -6.71 17.98
N MET A 289 -55.22 -5.97 17.18
CA MET A 289 -54.93 -4.55 16.86
C MET A 289 -56.19 -3.67 16.96
N GLN A 290 -56.44 -3.08 18.13
CA GLN A 290 -57.47 -2.03 18.30
C GLN A 290 -56.86 -0.69 18.75
N THR A 291 -56.77 0.27 17.82
CA THR A 291 -56.71 1.71 18.16
C THR A 291 -57.56 2.55 17.19
N GLN A 292 -57.69 3.85 17.44
CA GLN A 292 -58.70 4.72 16.82
C GLN A 292 -58.42 5.16 15.36
N SER A 293 -57.34 4.70 14.70
CA SER A 293 -56.84 5.31 13.44
C SER A 293 -56.76 4.44 12.17
N GLY A 294 -57.00 3.12 12.21
CA GLY A 294 -57.09 2.30 10.97
C GLY A 294 -56.53 0.87 11.08
N TYR A 295 -56.57 0.15 9.95
CA TYR A 295 -56.10 -1.23 9.75
C TYR A 295 -54.95 -1.26 8.74
N LEU A 296 -54.03 -2.24 8.83
CA LEU A 296 -53.07 -2.52 7.75
C LEU A 296 -53.82 -3.13 6.55
N GLU A 297 -54.11 -2.30 5.54
CA GLU A 297 -54.82 -2.72 4.32
C GLU A 297 -54.00 -2.35 3.08
N ASN A 298 -53.95 -3.24 2.09
CA ASN A 298 -53.28 -3.01 0.80
C ASN A 298 -51.77 -2.73 0.90
N ILE A 299 -51.05 -3.33 1.85
CA ILE A 299 -49.59 -3.24 1.98
C ILE A 299 -48.89 -3.74 0.71
N VAL A 300 -47.86 -3.01 0.27
CA VAL A 300 -47.06 -3.31 -0.94
C VAL A 300 -45.56 -3.28 -0.71
N LYS A 301 -45.08 -2.63 0.36
CA LYS A 301 -43.68 -2.69 0.82
C LYS A 301 -43.62 -2.85 2.35
N VAL A 302 -42.58 -3.49 2.86
CA VAL A 302 -42.26 -3.66 4.30
C VAL A 302 -40.82 -3.25 4.60
N ALA A 303 -40.54 -2.86 5.85
CA ALA A 303 -39.19 -2.56 6.33
C ALA A 303 -39.03 -2.99 7.81
N ALA A 304 -37.85 -3.47 8.19
CA ALA A 304 -37.61 -4.09 9.50
C ALA A 304 -36.40 -3.48 10.22
N GLY A 305 -36.63 -2.92 11.41
CA GLY A 305 -35.59 -2.53 12.37
C GLY A 305 -35.43 -3.54 13.51
N TYR A 306 -34.57 -3.23 14.48
CA TYR A 306 -34.27 -4.15 15.59
C TYR A 306 -35.44 -4.38 16.56
N GLY A 307 -36.31 -3.37 16.75
CA GLY A 307 -37.46 -3.43 17.67
C GLY A 307 -38.78 -2.88 17.10
N PHE A 308 -38.75 -2.38 15.87
CA PHE A 308 -39.88 -1.73 15.21
C PHE A 308 -39.91 -2.11 13.73
N CYS A 309 -41.11 -2.09 13.17
CA CYS A 309 -41.43 -2.54 11.83
C CYS A 309 -42.22 -1.43 11.14
N ALA A 310 -42.05 -1.32 9.83
CA ALA A 310 -42.77 -0.35 9.02
C ALA A 310 -43.30 -0.96 7.72
N ALA A 311 -44.26 -0.29 7.10
CA ALA A 311 -44.84 -0.70 5.83
C ALA A 311 -45.45 0.48 5.05
N ILE A 312 -45.53 0.34 3.73
CA ILE A 312 -46.22 1.26 2.83
C ILE A 312 -47.43 0.55 2.20
N ASP A 313 -48.60 1.20 2.19
CA ASP A 313 -49.77 0.73 1.43
C ASP A 313 -49.83 1.28 -0.01
N ALA A 314 -50.63 0.63 -0.86
CA ALA A 314 -50.79 0.94 -2.28
C ALA A 314 -51.32 2.37 -2.58
N ASN A 315 -51.70 3.14 -1.56
CA ASN A 315 -52.08 4.55 -1.67
C ASN A 315 -51.00 5.49 -1.09
N GLY A 316 -49.77 4.99 -0.90
CA GLY A 316 -48.64 5.78 -0.40
C GLY A 316 -48.71 6.13 1.08
N ASN A 317 -49.44 5.36 1.90
CA ASN A 317 -49.44 5.62 3.34
C ASN A 317 -48.40 4.78 4.08
N ALA A 318 -47.56 5.43 4.87
CA ALA A 318 -46.64 4.80 5.82
C ALA A 318 -47.32 4.39 7.14
N TRP A 319 -46.94 3.21 7.65
CA TRP A 319 -47.42 2.58 8.88
C TRP A 319 -46.23 2.13 9.74
N GLU A 320 -46.31 2.24 11.08
CA GLU A 320 -45.29 1.76 12.04
C GLU A 320 -45.89 0.89 13.16
N TRP A 321 -45.15 -0.10 13.66
CA TRP A 321 -45.48 -0.83 14.90
C TRP A 321 -44.24 -1.37 15.62
N ASN A 322 -44.38 -1.67 16.92
CA ASN A 322 -43.32 -2.38 17.67
C ASN A 322 -43.38 -3.87 17.36
N ALA A 323 -42.22 -4.49 17.11
CA ALA A 323 -42.08 -5.91 16.87
C ALA A 323 -42.74 -6.75 18.00
N GLY A 324 -43.56 -7.73 17.61
CA GLY A 324 -44.18 -8.70 18.52
C GLY A 324 -45.21 -8.19 19.55
N SER A 325 -45.51 -6.88 19.65
CA SER A 325 -46.46 -6.37 20.67
C SER A 325 -47.10 -4.99 20.43
N GLY A 326 -46.71 -4.24 19.39
CA GLY A 326 -47.31 -2.93 19.09
C GLY A 326 -48.51 -3.02 18.14
N SER A 327 -49.56 -2.24 18.39
CA SER A 327 -50.59 -2.01 17.36
C SER A 327 -50.07 -1.02 16.31
N PRO A 328 -50.24 -1.30 15.00
CA PRO A 328 -49.89 -0.39 13.93
C PRO A 328 -50.53 0.98 14.06
N LYS A 329 -49.72 2.00 13.82
CA LYS A 329 -50.13 3.40 13.71
C LYS A 329 -49.88 3.86 12.29
N LYS A 330 -50.89 4.51 11.72
CA LYS A 330 -50.75 5.24 10.46
C LYS A 330 -50.02 6.54 10.74
N ILE A 331 -48.89 6.76 10.06
CA ILE A 331 -48.07 7.99 10.19
C ILE A 331 -48.69 9.11 9.33
N THR A 332 -49.38 8.74 8.26
CA THR A 332 -49.81 9.62 7.17
C THR A 332 -51.33 9.74 7.10
N ASN A 333 -51.88 10.77 7.76
CA ASN A 333 -53.22 11.31 7.44
C ASN A 333 -53.44 12.72 8.05
N GLY A 334 -52.76 13.74 7.50
CA GLY A 334 -52.97 15.14 7.89
C GLY A 334 -52.25 15.60 9.17
N GLN A 335 -51.16 14.96 9.55
CA GLN A 335 -50.24 15.49 10.57
C GLN A 335 -49.49 16.68 9.94
N GLN A 336 -49.72 17.89 10.46
CA GLN A 336 -49.16 19.12 9.91
C GLN A 336 -47.74 19.33 10.45
N ILE A 337 -46.76 19.37 9.56
CA ILE A 337 -45.34 19.35 9.91
C ILE A 337 -44.76 20.77 10.02
N SER A 338 -45.26 21.70 9.20
CA SER A 338 -44.87 23.11 9.24
C SER A 338 -45.99 24.04 8.72
N SER A 339 -45.68 25.31 8.47
CA SER A 339 -46.60 26.26 7.82
C SER A 339 -46.92 25.96 6.35
N SER A 340 -46.27 24.95 5.72
CA SER A 340 -46.36 24.70 4.28
C SER A 340 -46.32 23.23 3.82
N GLY A 341 -46.30 22.23 4.71
CA GLY A 341 -46.15 20.81 4.31
C GLY A 341 -46.88 19.77 5.15
N TYR A 342 -47.27 18.68 4.47
CA TYR A 342 -47.79 17.41 5.00
C TYR A 342 -46.96 16.26 4.41
N LEU A 343 -46.83 15.15 5.14
CA LEU A 343 -46.40 13.85 4.61
C LEU A 343 -47.59 13.15 3.96
N GLU A 344 -47.56 13.08 2.63
CA GLU A 344 -48.57 12.47 1.78
C GLU A 344 -47.85 11.72 0.65
N ASP A 345 -48.43 10.61 0.16
CA ASP A 345 -47.94 9.85 -1.00
C ASP A 345 -46.48 9.33 -0.90
N ILE A 346 -46.16 8.53 0.12
CA ILE A 346 -44.84 7.91 0.37
C ILE A 346 -44.53 6.79 -0.62
N ILE A 347 -43.29 6.77 -1.15
CA ILE A 347 -42.80 5.81 -2.16
C ILE A 347 -41.67 4.90 -1.65
N ALA A 348 -40.90 5.38 -0.67
CA ALA A 348 -39.85 4.63 0.03
C ALA A 348 -39.86 4.96 1.53
N LEU A 349 -39.49 3.99 2.36
CA LEU A 349 -39.56 4.05 3.82
C LEU A 349 -38.60 3.03 4.40
N ASP A 350 -37.70 3.47 5.28
CA ASP A 350 -36.77 2.59 5.98
C ASP A 350 -36.63 2.96 7.47
N VAL A 351 -36.20 1.99 8.27
CA VAL A 351 -36.20 1.96 9.73
C VAL A 351 -34.87 1.40 10.27
N GLY A 352 -34.09 2.26 10.91
CA GLY A 352 -32.75 1.95 11.38
C GLY A 352 -32.69 1.16 12.70
N TYR A 353 -31.50 1.10 13.30
CA TYR A 353 -31.31 0.32 14.54
C TYR A 353 -31.78 1.07 15.80
N TYR A 354 -31.48 2.38 15.91
CA TYR A 354 -31.66 3.17 17.14
C TYR A 354 -32.90 4.09 17.11
N ASP A 355 -34.06 3.58 16.70
CA ASP A 355 -35.30 4.36 16.57
C ASP A 355 -35.19 5.49 15.51
N GLN A 356 -34.42 5.25 14.44
CA GLN A 356 -34.37 6.10 13.24
C GLN A 356 -35.41 5.71 12.21
N ARG A 357 -35.94 6.70 11.48
CA ARG A 357 -36.92 6.52 10.41
C ARG A 357 -36.62 7.50 9.29
N ILE A 358 -36.61 7.02 8.06
CA ILE A 358 -36.51 7.83 6.85
C ILE A 358 -37.63 7.48 5.87
N ALA A 359 -38.16 8.47 5.16
CA ALA A 359 -39.19 8.27 4.14
C ALA A 359 -39.02 9.23 2.97
N ILE A 360 -39.26 8.76 1.75
CA ILE A 360 -39.28 9.58 0.53
C ILE A 360 -40.72 9.67 0.03
N ASP A 361 -41.19 10.88 -0.26
CA ASP A 361 -42.51 11.10 -0.87
C ASP A 361 -42.48 11.15 -2.41
N SER A 362 -43.65 11.08 -3.04
CA SER A 362 -43.80 11.06 -4.49
C SER A 362 -43.37 12.35 -5.21
N TYR A 363 -43.03 13.41 -4.46
CA TYR A 363 -42.40 14.63 -4.99
C TYR A 363 -40.87 14.58 -4.89
N GLY A 364 -40.30 13.49 -4.38
CA GLY A 364 -38.88 13.26 -4.19
C GLY A 364 -38.28 13.97 -2.99
N ARG A 365 -39.10 14.37 -2.00
CA ARG A 365 -38.60 14.96 -0.76
C ARG A 365 -38.32 13.86 0.26
N GLY A 366 -37.13 13.88 0.85
CA GLY A 366 -36.77 13.01 1.96
C GLY A 366 -37.21 13.58 3.30
N TRP A 367 -37.55 12.70 4.23
CA TRP A 367 -38.02 13.04 5.57
C TRP A 367 -37.38 12.11 6.60
N GLY A 368 -36.71 12.66 7.62
CA GLY A 368 -36.08 11.90 8.71
C GLY A 368 -36.68 12.24 10.08
N TRP A 369 -36.88 11.24 10.95
CA TRP A 369 -37.24 11.45 12.36
C TRP A 369 -36.76 10.34 13.31
N GLY A 370 -36.75 10.67 14.60
CA GLY A 370 -36.28 9.80 15.67
C GLY A 370 -34.86 10.14 16.13
N SER A 371 -34.04 9.13 16.37
CA SER A 371 -32.62 9.35 16.69
C SER A 371 -31.88 9.93 15.49
N ASN A 372 -30.96 10.87 15.75
CA ASN A 372 -30.15 11.55 14.74
C ASN A 372 -28.66 11.53 15.14
N ARG A 373 -28.23 10.41 15.72
CA ARG A 373 -26.83 10.21 16.12
C ARG A 373 -25.93 10.40 14.90
N GLY A 374 -24.95 11.29 15.02
CA GLY A 374 -24.02 11.62 13.93
C GLY A 374 -24.60 12.44 12.77
N GLY A 375 -25.86 12.88 12.83
CA GLY A 375 -26.53 13.52 11.68
C GLY A 375 -27.11 12.52 10.68
N ALA A 376 -27.30 11.25 11.06
CA ALA A 376 -27.78 10.17 10.19
C ALA A 376 -29.10 10.48 9.46
N LEU A 377 -29.94 11.38 9.98
CA LEU A 377 -31.19 11.79 9.32
C LEU A 377 -30.98 12.78 8.16
N GLY A 378 -29.81 13.39 8.01
CA GLY A 378 -29.51 14.31 6.89
C GLY A 378 -30.25 15.65 6.93
N ILE A 379 -30.73 16.08 8.11
CA ILE A 379 -31.63 17.26 8.29
C ILE A 379 -30.90 18.59 8.53
N GLY A 380 -29.58 18.65 8.28
CA GLY A 380 -28.73 19.83 8.46
C GLY A 380 -28.25 20.10 9.89
N ASP A 381 -28.77 19.37 10.89
CA ASP A 381 -28.34 19.43 12.29
C ASP A 381 -28.27 18.03 12.94
N ASP A 382 -27.85 17.97 14.21
CA ASP A 382 -27.77 16.77 15.04
C ASP A 382 -28.97 16.62 16.01
N SER A 383 -30.03 17.41 15.82
CA SER A 383 -31.23 17.35 16.67
C SER A 383 -31.99 16.05 16.43
N THR A 384 -32.67 15.53 17.45
CA THR A 384 -33.47 14.29 17.37
C THR A 384 -34.96 14.62 17.26
N PRO A 385 -35.49 14.95 16.06
CA PRO A 385 -36.85 15.43 15.95
C PRO A 385 -37.84 14.28 16.16
N THR A 386 -38.86 14.52 17.01
CA THR A 386 -39.94 13.54 17.27
C THR A 386 -41.02 13.55 16.20
N GLU A 387 -40.93 14.47 15.25
CA GLU A 387 -41.81 14.66 14.11
C GLU A 387 -40.94 14.71 12.85
N PRO A 388 -41.43 14.29 11.68
CA PRO A 388 -40.66 14.25 10.43
C PRO A 388 -40.05 15.61 10.05
N ALA A 389 -38.73 15.65 9.84
CA ALA A 389 -37.99 16.81 9.37
C ALA A 389 -37.45 16.56 7.95
N GLU A 390 -37.41 17.59 7.11
CA GLU A 390 -37.05 17.47 5.69
C GLU A 390 -35.52 17.26 5.54
N MET A 391 -35.13 16.29 4.71
CA MET A 391 -33.73 15.97 4.42
C MET A 391 -33.13 17.01 3.47
N LEU A 392 -31.86 17.33 3.68
CA LEU A 392 -31.16 18.43 3.04
C LEU A 392 -29.92 17.91 2.32
N CYS A 393 -29.62 18.49 1.15
CA CYS A 393 -28.49 18.06 0.31
C CYS A 393 -27.51 19.21 0.12
N ALA A 394 -26.23 18.94 0.34
CA ALA A 394 -25.15 19.87 0.12
C ALA A 394 -24.55 19.62 -1.26
N GLU A 395 -24.90 20.46 -2.23
CA GLU A 395 -24.18 20.50 -3.51
C GLU A 395 -22.78 21.04 -3.28
N ILE A 396 -21.76 20.20 -3.51
CA ILE A 396 -20.42 20.67 -3.80
C ILE A 396 -20.41 21.15 -5.26
N SER A 397 -20.86 22.38 -5.47
CA SER A 397 -20.48 23.15 -6.66
C SER A 397 -19.28 24.04 -6.31
N PRO A 398 -18.32 24.26 -7.22
CA PRO A 398 -17.29 25.27 -7.01
C PRO A 398 -17.95 26.65 -6.79
N SER A 399 -17.28 27.46 -5.97
CA SER A 399 -17.80 28.67 -5.32
C SER A 399 -18.50 29.73 -6.21
N VAL A 400 -19.25 30.62 -5.51
CA VAL A 400 -19.90 31.89 -5.98
C VAL A 400 -21.39 31.70 -6.39
N GLU A 401 -22.41 32.38 -5.83
CA GLU A 401 -22.44 33.63 -5.02
C GLU A 401 -23.61 33.73 -4.00
N LEU A 402 -23.59 34.82 -3.21
CA LEU A 402 -24.56 35.25 -2.22
C LEU A 402 -25.94 35.64 -2.80
N SER A 403 -26.95 35.73 -1.91
CA SER A 403 -28.18 36.49 -2.17
C SER A 403 -28.34 37.70 -1.22
N LEU A 404 -27.96 38.90 -1.69
CA LEU A 404 -28.68 40.14 -1.36
C LEU A 404 -28.42 41.21 -2.44
N SER A 405 -29.48 41.47 -3.21
CA SER A 405 -29.66 42.42 -4.32
C SER A 405 -28.54 43.40 -4.71
N TYR A 406 -28.11 43.30 -5.97
CA TYR A 406 -27.62 44.43 -6.78
C TYR A 406 -28.35 44.47 -8.14
N GLU A 407 -28.59 45.66 -8.71
CA GLU A 407 -29.42 45.83 -9.92
C GLU A 407 -28.55 46.14 -11.16
N ILE A 408 -28.18 45.10 -11.93
CA ILE A 408 -27.58 45.26 -13.27
C ILE A 408 -28.60 44.90 -14.34
N GLN A 409 -28.90 45.85 -15.24
CA GLN A 409 -29.69 45.56 -16.44
C GLN A 409 -28.83 44.86 -17.51
N GLY A 410 -28.77 43.52 -17.48
CA GLY A 410 -28.10 42.72 -18.52
C GLY A 410 -28.23 41.22 -18.29
N SER A 411 -28.59 40.47 -19.32
CA SER A 411 -28.92 39.03 -19.28
C SER A 411 -27.71 38.08 -19.03
N GLU A 412 -27.94 37.12 -18.13
CA GLU A 412 -27.36 35.75 -17.95
C GLU A 412 -25.88 35.43 -18.31
N PRO A 413 -25.15 34.70 -17.43
CA PRO A 413 -23.78 34.24 -17.66
C PRO A 413 -23.70 32.85 -18.32
N ASN A 414 -22.59 32.59 -18.99
CA ASN A 414 -22.11 31.23 -19.30
C ASN A 414 -20.57 31.26 -19.41
N CYS A 415 -19.88 30.41 -18.66
CA CYS A 415 -18.43 30.30 -18.70
C CYS A 415 -17.96 29.35 -19.80
N ALA A 416 -17.26 29.88 -20.81
CA ALA A 416 -16.37 29.12 -21.68
C ALA A 416 -15.25 30.01 -22.27
N GLN A 417 -14.01 29.49 -22.18
CA GLN A 417 -12.73 29.96 -22.74
C GLN A 417 -12.79 30.62 -24.15
N PRO A 418 -11.77 31.40 -24.61
CA PRO A 418 -10.89 32.36 -23.91
C PRO A 418 -10.97 33.79 -24.53
N PHE A 419 -10.46 34.81 -23.85
CA PHE A 419 -10.60 36.22 -24.28
C PHE A 419 -9.73 36.62 -25.49
N ILE A 420 -10.33 36.74 -26.69
CA ILE A 420 -9.80 37.57 -27.79
C ILE A 420 -10.91 38.41 -28.44
N GLY A 421 -10.89 39.72 -28.17
CA GLY A 421 -11.46 40.73 -29.08
C GLY A 421 -12.70 41.50 -28.58
N TYR A 422 -12.54 42.82 -28.51
CA TYR A 422 -13.60 43.84 -28.46
C TYR A 422 -14.49 43.96 -27.21
N GLY A 423 -13.98 44.71 -26.23
CA GLY A 423 -14.71 45.84 -25.63
C GLY A 423 -15.86 45.52 -24.68
N VAL A 424 -15.58 45.56 -23.37
CA VAL A 424 -16.60 45.68 -22.32
C VAL A 424 -16.30 46.95 -21.51
N GLU A 425 -17.27 47.87 -21.49
CA GLU A 425 -17.29 49.07 -20.65
C GLU A 425 -17.69 48.63 -19.22
N ASN A 426 -17.10 49.04 -18.08
CA ASN A 426 -16.57 50.37 -17.78
C ASN A 426 -15.56 50.49 -16.59
N ASN A 427 -15.24 49.42 -15.84
CA ASN A 427 -14.30 49.43 -14.68
C ASN A 427 -14.59 50.44 -13.53
N TYR A 428 -15.84 50.65 -13.09
CA TYR A 428 -16.14 51.53 -11.94
C TYR A 428 -16.66 50.75 -10.71
N LEU A 429 -16.24 51.18 -9.51
CA LEU A 429 -16.78 50.77 -8.20
C LEU A 429 -17.57 51.92 -7.58
N VAL A 430 -18.57 51.59 -6.76
CA VAL A 430 -19.43 52.55 -6.06
C VAL A 430 -19.46 52.21 -4.57
N PHE A 431 -19.07 53.16 -3.71
CA PHE A 431 -19.15 53.07 -2.26
C PHE A 431 -20.33 53.93 -1.76
N GLU A 432 -21.09 53.43 -0.79
CA GLU A 432 -22.15 54.15 -0.09
C GLU A 432 -21.74 54.40 1.36
N ILE A 433 -21.47 55.66 1.71
CA ILE A 433 -20.99 56.05 3.04
C ILE A 433 -22.17 56.56 3.86
N TYR A 434 -22.54 55.81 4.90
CA TYR A 434 -23.68 56.12 5.77
C TYR A 434 -23.25 56.97 6.98
N TYR A 435 -24.01 58.04 7.28
CA TYR A 435 -23.80 58.87 8.47
C TYR A 435 -25.15 59.20 9.15
N ALA A 436 -25.21 59.15 10.49
CA ALA A 436 -26.47 59.37 11.23
C ALA A 436 -26.24 59.66 12.71
N ASN A 437 -26.69 60.78 13.28
CA ASN A 437 -26.57 61.09 14.72
C ASN A 437 -27.62 60.30 15.55
N PRO A 438 -27.26 59.40 16.50
CA PRO A 438 -28.07 58.22 16.76
C PRO A 438 -28.89 58.33 18.07
N ILE A 439 -28.60 59.33 18.91
CA ILE A 439 -29.12 59.43 20.27
C ILE A 439 -30.18 60.54 20.32
N THR A 440 -31.43 60.13 20.26
CA THR A 440 -32.59 61.04 20.19
C THR A 440 -33.22 61.36 21.55
N ASP A 441 -32.80 60.70 22.63
CA ASP A 441 -33.29 60.96 23.99
C ASP A 441 -32.37 61.93 24.74
N ALA A 442 -32.87 63.14 25.02
CA ALA A 442 -32.17 64.17 25.78
C ALA A 442 -31.90 63.82 27.26
N ASN A 443 -32.34 62.64 27.73
CA ASN A 443 -32.06 62.11 29.07
C ASN A 443 -30.97 61.02 29.07
N ASP A 444 -30.49 60.57 27.90
CA ASP A 444 -29.37 59.63 27.82
C ASP A 444 -28.07 60.34 28.26
N PRO A 445 -27.24 59.76 29.14
CA PRO A 445 -25.96 60.36 29.53
C PRO A 445 -24.97 60.55 28.37
N ASN A 446 -25.19 59.87 27.23
CA ASN A 446 -24.41 60.02 26.00
C ASN A 446 -25.08 60.92 24.96
N TYR A 447 -26.18 61.63 25.29
CA TYR A 447 -26.88 62.52 24.37
C TYR A 447 -25.94 63.58 23.78
N VAL A 448 -25.64 63.42 22.49
CA VAL A 448 -24.92 64.41 21.69
C VAL A 448 -25.97 65.34 21.07
N GLY A 449 -25.88 66.63 21.36
CA GLY A 449 -26.73 67.65 20.73
C GLY A 449 -26.42 67.80 19.23
N THR A 450 -26.90 68.88 18.62
CA THR A 450 -26.50 69.21 17.24
C THR A 450 -24.98 69.32 17.14
N ILE A 451 -24.37 68.51 16.26
CA ILE A 451 -22.94 68.50 16.00
C ILE A 451 -22.68 69.48 14.87
N SER A 452 -21.96 70.58 15.14
CA SER A 452 -21.72 71.62 14.14
C SER A 452 -20.52 71.33 13.24
N ASP A 453 -20.56 71.79 12.00
CA ASP A 453 -19.41 71.85 11.09
C ASP A 453 -18.79 70.47 10.71
N VAL A 454 -19.63 69.45 10.52
CA VAL A 454 -19.20 68.07 10.22
C VAL A 454 -18.59 67.96 8.83
N ASN A 455 -17.37 67.39 8.74
CA ASN A 455 -16.73 66.99 7.50
C ASN A 455 -16.44 65.48 7.49
N ILE A 456 -16.63 64.88 6.32
CA ILE A 456 -16.35 63.48 6.02
C ILE A 456 -15.21 63.47 4.98
N ILE A 457 -14.13 62.74 5.24
CA ILE A 457 -12.93 62.64 4.40
C ILE A 457 -12.71 61.17 4.07
N ASN A 458 -12.65 60.81 2.79
CA ASN A 458 -12.42 59.43 2.34
C ASN A 458 -11.13 59.37 1.50
N GLU A 459 -10.26 58.39 1.74
CA GLU A 459 -8.98 58.23 1.02
C GLU A 459 -9.06 57.09 -0.01
N LEU A 460 -8.79 57.40 -1.27
CA LEU A 460 -9.03 56.48 -2.38
C LEU A 460 -7.98 55.36 -2.45
N PRO A 461 -8.38 54.06 -2.43
CA PRO A 461 -7.50 52.91 -2.55
C PRO A 461 -6.54 53.03 -3.73
N LEU A 462 -5.29 52.59 -3.57
CA LEU A 462 -4.16 52.85 -4.49
C LEU A 462 -4.44 52.37 -5.93
N GLU A 463 -5.18 51.28 -6.04
CA GLU A 463 -5.60 50.52 -7.23
C GLU A 463 -6.69 51.24 -8.04
N THR A 464 -7.21 52.36 -7.52
CA THR A 464 -8.33 53.11 -8.10
C THR A 464 -7.95 54.54 -8.49
N THR A 465 -8.86 55.23 -9.20
CA THR A 465 -8.81 56.66 -9.51
C THR A 465 -10.19 57.30 -9.32
N TYR A 466 -10.25 58.55 -8.87
CA TYR A 466 -11.52 59.26 -8.68
C TYR A 466 -12.34 59.36 -9.97
N TYR A 467 -13.65 59.09 -9.91
CA TYR A 467 -14.58 59.32 -11.02
C TYR A 467 -15.66 60.36 -10.69
N SER A 468 -16.49 60.12 -9.65
CA SER A 468 -17.56 61.03 -9.26
C SER A 468 -17.96 60.88 -7.79
N SER A 469 -18.73 61.83 -7.25
CA SER A 469 -19.38 61.71 -5.94
C SER A 469 -20.68 62.52 -5.90
N ASP A 470 -21.66 62.05 -5.13
CA ASP A 470 -22.98 62.69 -4.94
C ASP A 470 -23.39 62.65 -3.46
N PRO A 471 -23.80 63.78 -2.83
CA PRO A 471 -23.57 65.15 -3.29
C PRO A 471 -22.09 65.44 -3.56
N CYS A 472 -21.81 66.47 -4.36
CA CYS A 472 -20.47 66.71 -4.90
C CYS A 472 -19.39 66.94 -3.82
N GLY A 473 -18.51 65.95 -3.63
CA GLY A 473 -17.34 66.05 -2.76
C GLY A 473 -16.16 66.76 -3.43
N MET A 474 -15.30 67.38 -2.62
CA MET A 474 -14.06 68.01 -3.09
C MET A 474 -12.94 66.96 -3.17
N TYR A 475 -12.56 66.54 -4.37
CA TYR A 475 -11.41 65.66 -4.58
C TYR A 475 -10.09 66.43 -4.61
N ASN A 476 -9.11 65.98 -3.81
CA ASN A 476 -7.73 66.44 -3.80
C ASN A 476 -6.81 65.35 -4.38
N SER A 477 -6.33 65.57 -5.60
CA SER A 477 -5.44 64.65 -6.32
C SER A 477 -4.03 64.51 -5.73
N THR A 478 -3.61 65.40 -4.82
CA THR A 478 -2.28 65.32 -4.18
C THR A 478 -2.31 64.38 -2.96
N SER A 479 -3.42 64.34 -2.23
CA SER A 479 -3.62 63.46 -1.07
C SER A 479 -4.52 62.25 -1.38
N ARG A 480 -4.99 62.09 -2.62
CA ARG A 480 -5.97 61.06 -3.03
C ARG A 480 -7.26 61.05 -2.18
N THR A 481 -7.66 62.17 -1.58
CA THR A 481 -8.84 62.23 -0.70
C THR A 481 -10.03 62.95 -1.33
N VAL A 482 -11.25 62.51 -1.01
CA VAL A 482 -12.52 63.21 -1.28
C VAL A 482 -13.09 63.74 0.03
N THR A 483 -13.50 65.00 0.07
CA THR A 483 -14.06 65.63 1.28
C THR A 483 -15.46 66.20 1.04
N TRP A 484 -16.41 65.79 1.87
CA TRP A 484 -17.77 66.34 1.92
C TRP A 484 -17.96 67.19 3.17
N HIS A 485 -18.62 68.34 2.99
CA HIS A 485 -18.97 69.25 4.06
C HIS A 485 -20.48 69.17 4.31
N ILE A 486 -20.86 68.53 5.42
CA ILE A 486 -22.25 68.18 5.74
C ILE A 486 -22.94 69.28 6.55
N GLY A 487 -22.19 70.11 7.26
CA GLY A 487 -22.70 71.22 8.07
C GLY A 487 -23.12 70.76 9.47
N ASP A 488 -24.24 71.30 9.97
CA ASP A 488 -24.74 71.03 11.31
C ASP A 488 -25.68 69.80 11.31
N LEU A 489 -25.32 68.73 12.02
CA LEU A 489 -26.06 67.47 12.10
C LEU A 489 -26.88 67.37 13.40
N SER A 490 -28.22 67.39 13.28
CA SER A 490 -29.15 67.38 14.42
C SER A 490 -29.30 65.99 15.06
N PRO A 491 -29.75 65.88 16.33
CA PRO A 491 -30.04 64.58 16.95
C PRO A 491 -31.12 63.81 16.20
N GLY A 492 -30.81 62.59 15.74
CA GLY A 492 -31.68 61.76 14.92
C GLY A 492 -31.67 62.08 13.42
N GLU A 493 -30.74 62.91 12.93
CA GLU A 493 -30.58 63.24 11.52
C GLU A 493 -29.58 62.28 10.84
N ASP A 494 -29.99 61.70 9.71
CA ASP A 494 -29.26 60.69 8.93
C ASP A 494 -29.14 61.03 7.44
N GLY A 495 -28.19 60.38 6.76
CA GLY A 495 -27.92 60.58 5.34
C GLY A 495 -26.89 59.59 4.76
N ILE A 496 -26.76 59.64 3.44
CA ILE A 496 -25.91 58.75 2.63
C ILE A 496 -25.11 59.63 1.67
N LEU A 497 -23.84 59.28 1.44
CA LEU A 497 -23.00 59.84 0.40
C LEU A 497 -22.59 58.73 -0.57
N THR A 498 -22.52 59.01 -1.86
CA THR A 498 -22.07 58.06 -2.87
C THR A 498 -20.73 58.49 -3.45
N LEU A 499 -19.78 57.57 -3.54
CA LEU A 499 -18.46 57.76 -4.15
C LEU A 499 -18.28 56.75 -5.27
N THR A 500 -17.93 57.22 -6.48
CA THR A 500 -17.58 56.36 -7.61
C THR A 500 -16.11 56.52 -7.94
N VAL A 501 -15.41 55.39 -8.08
CA VAL A 501 -14.00 55.31 -8.50
C VAL A 501 -13.85 54.41 -9.71
N LYS A 502 -12.76 54.58 -10.47
CA LYS A 502 -12.38 53.70 -11.57
C LYS A 502 -11.24 52.78 -11.15
N VAL A 503 -11.37 51.48 -11.40
CA VAL A 503 -10.31 50.49 -11.20
C VAL A 503 -9.26 50.63 -12.30
N ASN A 504 -7.98 50.68 -11.92
CA ASN A 504 -6.87 50.85 -12.85
C ASN A 504 -6.71 49.63 -13.78
N GLU A 505 -6.24 49.85 -15.02
CA GLU A 505 -6.16 48.80 -16.05
C GLU A 505 -5.15 47.66 -15.75
N TYR A 506 -4.31 47.84 -14.72
CA TYR A 506 -3.35 46.84 -14.23
C TYR A 506 -3.75 46.22 -12.88
N ALA A 507 -4.86 46.65 -12.27
CA ALA A 507 -5.37 46.07 -11.02
C ALA A 507 -6.17 44.81 -11.34
N LYS A 508 -5.59 43.65 -11.00
CA LYS A 508 -6.04 42.30 -11.37
C LYS A 508 -5.23 41.27 -10.52
N PRO A 509 -5.28 39.95 -10.70
CA PRO A 509 -6.01 39.05 -9.81
C PRO A 509 -6.41 39.36 -8.36
N CYS A 510 -5.91 40.33 -7.57
CA CYS A 510 -6.05 40.26 -6.09
C CYS A 510 -6.91 41.34 -5.36
N GLY A 511 -6.52 41.62 -4.09
CA GLY A 511 -7.29 41.59 -2.84
C GLY A 511 -8.55 42.44 -2.63
N GLU A 512 -9.08 42.38 -1.40
CA GLU A 512 -10.18 43.25 -0.97
C GLU A 512 -9.78 44.73 -1.12
N ILE A 513 -10.52 45.48 -1.94
CA ILE A 513 -10.35 46.93 -2.07
C ILE A 513 -11.04 47.61 -0.88
N ILE A 514 -10.34 47.66 0.26
CA ILE A 514 -10.83 48.27 1.50
C ILE A 514 -10.72 49.80 1.40
N ASN A 515 -11.83 50.49 1.63
CA ASN A 515 -11.96 51.94 1.54
C ASN A 515 -12.09 52.56 2.95
N PHE A 516 -11.22 53.51 3.32
CA PHE A 516 -11.23 54.09 4.66
C PHE A 516 -11.80 55.50 4.67
N CYS A 517 -12.74 55.74 5.59
CA CYS A 517 -13.36 57.05 5.80
C CYS A 517 -13.03 57.62 7.19
N GLN A 518 -12.51 58.85 7.24
CA GLN A 518 -12.19 59.61 8.43
C GLN A 518 -13.19 60.76 8.65
N LEU A 519 -13.49 61.05 9.92
CA LEU A 519 -14.32 62.16 10.36
C LEU A 519 -13.47 63.23 11.06
N THR A 520 -13.83 64.52 10.94
CA THR A 520 -13.10 65.61 11.62
C THR A 520 -13.56 65.89 13.07
N ALA A 521 -14.41 65.02 13.63
CA ALA A 521 -14.92 65.12 15.00
C ALA A 521 -14.85 63.74 15.68
N ASP A 522 -13.98 63.61 16.69
CA ASP A 522 -13.45 62.34 17.26
C ASP A 522 -14.45 61.45 18.04
N SER A 523 -15.76 61.53 17.78
CA SER A 523 -16.77 60.78 18.53
C SER A 523 -17.97 60.34 17.68
N TYR A 524 -17.72 59.99 16.42
CA TYR A 524 -18.78 59.68 15.45
C TYR A 524 -18.49 58.45 14.59
N TYR A 525 -19.52 57.69 14.23
CA TYR A 525 -19.41 56.49 13.39
C TYR A 525 -19.90 56.77 11.97
N ALA A 526 -19.09 56.37 10.99
CA ALA A 526 -19.50 56.13 9.61
C ALA A 526 -19.05 54.71 9.24
N TYR A 527 -19.87 53.98 8.49
CA TYR A 527 -19.59 52.60 8.08
C TYR A 527 -19.59 52.52 6.54
N ASP A 528 -18.70 51.70 6.00
CA ASP A 528 -18.51 51.38 4.58
C ASP A 528 -17.99 49.92 4.53
N ASP A 529 -18.84 48.98 4.13
CA ASP A 529 -18.53 47.55 4.02
C ASP A 529 -18.84 47.10 2.58
N VAL A 530 -17.85 47.14 1.69
CA VAL A 530 -17.95 46.66 0.29
C VAL A 530 -16.70 45.84 -0.04
N ASN A 531 -16.75 44.53 0.25
CA ASN A 531 -15.65 43.61 -0.02
C ASN A 531 -15.78 43.02 -1.42
N VAL A 532 -14.70 43.04 -2.21
CA VAL A 532 -14.62 42.42 -3.54
C VAL A 532 -13.40 41.49 -3.55
N PRO A 533 -13.59 40.16 -3.50
CA PRO A 533 -12.50 39.19 -3.29
C PRO A 533 -11.93 38.65 -4.62
N VAL A 534 -10.61 38.48 -4.68
CA VAL A 534 -9.90 38.00 -5.87
C VAL A 534 -8.46 37.48 -5.50
N CYS A 535 -7.86 36.53 -6.25
CA CYS A 535 -6.59 35.81 -5.93
C CYS A 535 -5.28 36.26 -6.68
N PRO A 536 -4.08 36.23 -6.07
CA PRO A 536 -2.85 36.90 -6.59
C PRO A 536 -1.83 36.01 -7.34
N TYR A 537 -1.06 36.66 -8.23
CA TYR A 537 0.14 36.18 -8.94
C TYR A 537 -0.07 35.01 -9.92
N GLY A 538 0.23 35.26 -11.20
CA GLY A 538 -0.02 34.30 -12.28
C GLY A 538 1.17 33.37 -12.51
N GLY A 539 0.97 32.09 -12.23
CA GLY A 539 1.89 31.01 -12.54
C GLY A 539 1.59 29.78 -11.68
N GLU A 540 1.73 28.58 -12.24
CA GLU A 540 1.55 27.31 -11.50
C GLU A 540 2.73 27.01 -10.55
N ILE A 541 3.78 27.84 -10.56
CA ILE A 541 5.09 27.60 -9.95
C ILE A 541 5.50 28.81 -9.11
N ILE A 542 5.96 28.58 -7.87
CA ILE A 542 6.62 29.57 -7.01
C ILE A 542 8.14 29.36 -7.03
N PHE A 543 8.92 30.43 -7.16
CA PHE A 543 10.40 30.37 -7.17
C PHE A 543 11.01 30.76 -5.81
N VAL A 544 12.06 30.03 -5.38
CA VAL A 544 12.80 30.25 -4.12
C VAL A 544 14.31 30.25 -4.37
N ASN A 545 15.00 31.29 -3.89
CA ASN A 545 16.45 31.46 -4.01
C ASN A 545 16.96 32.39 -2.89
N ASP A 546 17.82 31.90 -2.00
CA ASP A 546 18.34 32.66 -0.85
C ASP A 546 19.28 33.82 -1.25
N ASP A 547 19.85 33.77 -2.45
CA ASP A 547 20.64 34.85 -3.07
C ASP A 547 19.79 35.82 -3.93
N ALA A 548 18.46 35.72 -3.93
CA ALA A 548 17.59 36.64 -4.68
C ALA A 548 17.65 38.08 -4.16
N ASN A 549 17.57 39.05 -5.08
CA ASN A 549 17.72 40.48 -4.79
C ASN A 549 16.56 41.34 -5.35
N GLY A 550 15.47 40.70 -5.78
CA GLY A 550 14.29 41.33 -6.38
C GLY A 550 13.22 41.72 -5.35
N PHE A 551 11.96 41.49 -5.71
CA PHE A 551 10.80 41.88 -4.90
C PHE A 551 10.35 40.88 -3.81
N ASP A 552 11.04 39.75 -3.63
CA ASP A 552 10.72 38.72 -2.62
C ASP A 552 9.24 38.28 -2.69
N ASN A 553 8.81 37.85 -3.88
CA ASN A 553 7.41 37.54 -4.19
C ASN A 553 7.19 36.26 -5.00
N GLY A 554 8.26 35.49 -5.26
CA GLY A 554 8.19 34.17 -5.87
C GLY A 554 7.80 34.11 -7.36
N THR A 555 7.71 35.25 -8.07
CA THR A 555 7.14 35.31 -9.44
C THR A 555 8.09 34.88 -10.57
N ASP A 556 9.40 34.96 -10.35
CA ASP A 556 10.47 34.49 -11.24
C ASP A 556 11.77 34.35 -10.42
N TRP A 557 12.85 33.81 -10.99
CA TRP A 557 14.13 33.65 -10.28
C TRP A 557 14.76 34.97 -9.78
N GLN A 558 14.49 36.12 -10.42
CA GLN A 558 15.01 37.41 -9.97
C GLN A 558 14.24 37.90 -8.73
N ASN A 559 12.94 37.63 -8.67
CA ASN A 559 12.01 38.06 -7.63
C ASN A 559 11.60 36.90 -6.69
N ALA A 560 12.35 35.80 -6.71
CA ALA A 560 12.13 34.61 -5.92
C ALA A 560 12.08 34.92 -4.42
N TYR A 561 11.40 34.07 -3.66
CA TYR A 561 11.41 34.16 -2.20
C TYR A 561 12.80 33.84 -1.67
N THR A 562 13.33 34.66 -0.75
CA THR A 562 14.62 34.37 -0.08
C THR A 562 14.49 33.35 1.05
N ASP A 563 13.26 33.05 1.50
CA ASP A 563 12.95 32.01 2.49
C ASP A 563 11.87 31.05 1.96
N LEU A 564 12.16 29.76 2.08
CA LEU A 564 11.25 28.66 1.74
C LEU A 564 10.00 28.66 2.62
N GLN A 565 10.09 29.07 3.90
CA GLN A 565 8.94 29.11 4.79
C GLN A 565 7.87 30.13 4.32
N ASN A 566 8.31 31.24 3.72
CA ASN A 566 7.42 32.23 3.11
C ASN A 566 6.72 31.66 1.87
N ALA A 567 7.44 30.97 0.99
CA ALA A 567 6.86 30.32 -0.20
C ALA A 567 5.82 29.24 0.15
N LEU A 568 6.13 28.35 1.11
CA LEU A 568 5.19 27.34 1.62
C LEU A 568 3.94 27.98 2.25
N SER A 569 4.12 29.12 2.93
CA SER A 569 3.00 29.84 3.55
C SER A 569 2.10 30.54 2.52
N GLN A 570 2.64 30.96 1.37
CA GLN A 570 1.80 31.42 0.24
C GLN A 570 1.02 30.27 -0.38
N ALA A 571 1.65 29.13 -0.64
CA ALA A 571 0.99 27.96 -1.22
C ALA A 571 -0.22 27.49 -0.38
N ARG A 572 -0.12 27.55 0.97
CA ARG A 572 -1.22 27.25 1.90
C ARG A 572 -2.41 28.22 1.85
N SER A 573 -2.30 29.40 1.23
CA SER A 573 -3.31 30.47 1.34
C SER A 573 -4.52 30.34 0.38
N ASN A 574 -4.90 29.11 0.03
CA ASN A 574 -6.01 28.76 -0.88
C ASN A 574 -5.88 29.25 -2.33
N CYS A 575 -4.67 29.20 -2.90
CA CYS A 575 -4.47 29.38 -4.35
C CYS A 575 -4.44 28.02 -5.05
N THR A 576 -5.58 27.53 -5.53
CA THR A 576 -5.74 26.22 -6.20
C THR A 576 -5.02 26.08 -7.55
N GLU A 577 -4.26 27.09 -7.97
CA GLU A 577 -3.48 27.09 -9.22
C GLU A 577 -1.99 26.75 -8.99
N ILE A 578 -1.49 26.77 -7.75
CA ILE A 578 -0.09 26.42 -7.45
C ILE A 578 0.08 24.90 -7.44
N THR A 579 0.96 24.38 -8.29
CA THR A 579 1.28 22.95 -8.39
C THR A 579 2.73 22.62 -8.02
N ALA A 580 3.63 23.62 -8.00
CA ALA A 580 5.03 23.40 -7.62
C ALA A 580 5.71 24.61 -6.95
N ILE A 581 6.77 24.32 -6.20
CA ILE A 581 7.75 25.28 -5.68
C ILE A 581 9.14 24.83 -6.14
N TRP A 582 9.83 25.67 -6.90
CA TRP A 582 11.18 25.42 -7.42
C TRP A 582 12.21 26.16 -6.57
N ILE A 583 13.18 25.43 -6.04
CA ILE A 583 14.18 25.93 -5.09
C ILE A 583 15.60 25.78 -5.63
N ALA A 584 16.34 26.89 -5.65
CA ALA A 584 17.74 26.91 -6.06
C ALA A 584 18.67 26.16 -5.09
N GLY A 585 19.89 25.85 -5.52
CA GLY A 585 20.97 25.36 -4.65
C GLY A 585 21.27 26.36 -3.55
N GLY A 586 21.36 25.89 -2.31
CA GLY A 586 21.37 26.75 -1.11
C GLY A 586 21.19 25.95 0.17
N THR A 587 21.21 26.61 1.34
CA THR A 587 20.97 25.94 2.64
C THR A 587 19.83 26.61 3.40
N TYR A 588 18.67 25.97 3.35
CA TYR A 588 17.43 26.45 3.93
C TYR A 588 17.23 25.86 5.33
N LYS A 589 16.66 26.66 6.24
CA LYS A 589 16.39 26.28 7.64
C LYS A 589 14.94 26.66 8.01
N PRO A 590 14.24 25.87 8.84
CA PRO A 590 12.86 26.17 9.23
C PRO A 590 12.60 27.45 10.06
N VAL A 591 13.61 28.30 10.35
CA VAL A 591 13.41 29.50 11.17
C VAL A 591 14.48 30.58 10.98
N GLU A 592 14.08 31.85 11.03
CA GLU A 592 14.98 33.02 10.83
C GLU A 592 15.67 33.56 12.11
N THR A 593 15.01 33.60 13.28
CA THR A 593 15.46 34.48 14.41
C THR A 593 15.46 33.83 15.79
N THR A 594 16.58 33.99 16.54
CA THR A 594 16.92 33.32 17.83
C THR A 594 15.90 33.48 18.97
N GLY A 595 14.81 32.70 18.91
CA GLY A 595 13.86 32.44 19.98
C GLY A 595 14.27 31.24 20.87
N THR A 596 13.43 30.90 21.85
CA THR A 596 13.76 29.92 22.92
C THR A 596 13.05 28.56 22.81
N ASN A 597 12.37 28.24 21.70
CA ASN A 597 11.63 26.97 21.57
C ASN A 597 11.57 26.43 20.12
N TYR A 598 12.71 26.40 19.45
CA TYR A 598 12.78 26.08 18.02
C TYR A 598 12.63 24.62 17.63
N GLN A 599 12.62 23.69 18.59
CA GLN A 599 12.73 22.27 18.29
C GLN A 599 11.53 21.75 17.48
N TYR A 600 10.41 22.50 17.44
CA TYR A 600 9.20 22.16 16.71
C TYR A 600 9.02 22.89 15.36
N GLU A 601 9.98 23.75 14.96
CA GLU A 601 9.93 24.45 13.67
C GLU A 601 10.22 23.47 12.52
N THR A 602 9.46 23.53 11.43
CA THR A 602 9.57 22.57 10.32
C THR A 602 9.08 23.12 8.98
N PHE A 603 9.57 22.54 7.89
CA PHE A 603 9.01 22.73 6.56
C PHE A 603 7.77 21.82 6.42
N GLU A 604 6.60 22.35 6.77
CA GLU A 604 5.32 21.68 6.50
C GLU A 604 5.03 21.73 5.00
N LEU A 605 4.80 20.56 4.40
CA LEU A 605 4.40 20.43 3.00
C LEU A 605 2.95 20.91 2.77
N VAL A 606 2.58 21.06 1.51
CA VAL A 606 1.26 21.56 1.08
C VAL A 606 0.64 20.54 0.14
N ASP A 607 -0.64 20.25 0.33
CA ASP A 607 -1.35 19.25 -0.46
C ASP A 607 -1.38 19.63 -1.95
N SER A 608 -1.16 18.65 -2.82
CA SER A 608 -1.05 18.79 -4.28
C SER A 608 0.07 19.73 -4.78
N VAL A 609 1.07 20.07 -3.95
CA VAL A 609 2.20 20.93 -4.34
C VAL A 609 3.52 20.15 -4.34
N ALA A 610 4.20 20.13 -5.50
CA ALA A 610 5.52 19.54 -5.66
C ALA A 610 6.64 20.46 -5.14
N LEU A 611 7.44 19.98 -4.19
CA LEU A 611 8.68 20.61 -3.78
C LEU A 611 9.82 20.10 -4.67
N MET A 612 10.51 20.99 -5.39
CA MET A 612 11.57 20.61 -6.34
C MET A 612 12.86 21.41 -6.10
N GLY A 613 13.92 20.72 -5.70
CA GLY A 613 15.26 21.26 -5.51
C GLY A 613 16.19 20.98 -6.69
N HIS A 614 17.46 21.33 -6.52
CA HIS A 614 18.58 21.12 -7.46
C HIS A 614 18.63 22.05 -8.70
N PHE A 615 18.01 23.24 -8.59
CA PHE A 615 18.09 24.29 -9.61
C PHE A 615 19.32 25.21 -9.40
N ALA A 616 19.88 25.75 -10.49
CA ALA A 616 20.89 26.81 -10.48
C ALA A 616 20.29 28.21 -10.26
N GLY A 617 18.98 28.37 -10.46
CA GLY A 617 18.28 29.64 -10.35
C GLY A 617 18.25 30.47 -11.64
N ASP A 618 18.41 29.82 -12.80
CA ASP A 618 18.26 30.44 -14.12
C ASP A 618 17.43 29.61 -15.12
N GLU A 619 16.89 28.47 -14.67
CA GLU A 619 16.16 27.52 -15.49
C GLU A 619 14.73 27.95 -15.89
N SER A 620 14.26 27.31 -16.95
CA SER A 620 12.93 27.51 -17.57
C SER A 620 12.09 26.22 -17.64
N SER A 621 12.64 25.11 -17.15
CA SER A 621 12.04 23.77 -17.15
C SER A 621 12.72 22.90 -16.10
N SER A 622 11.96 22.00 -15.45
CA SER A 622 12.44 20.98 -14.51
C SER A 622 13.57 20.10 -15.06
N ASP A 623 13.60 19.88 -16.38
CA ASP A 623 14.52 18.98 -17.08
C ASP A 623 15.92 19.60 -17.25
N GLN A 624 16.08 20.87 -16.87
CA GLN A 624 17.35 21.60 -16.94
C GLN A 624 18.21 21.44 -15.67
N ARG A 625 17.65 20.83 -14.60
CA ARG A 625 18.37 20.54 -13.36
C ARG A 625 19.57 19.61 -13.60
N ASN A 626 20.65 19.84 -12.87
CA ASN A 626 21.89 19.10 -13.02
C ASN A 626 22.37 18.51 -11.68
N PHE A 627 21.86 17.31 -11.36
CA PHE A 627 22.20 16.54 -10.16
C PHE A 627 23.70 16.23 -9.98
N ALA A 628 24.53 16.40 -11.02
CA ALA A 628 25.98 16.21 -10.95
C ALA A 628 26.75 17.47 -10.51
N ASP A 629 26.13 18.65 -10.46
CA ASP A 629 26.76 19.88 -9.96
C ASP A 629 26.40 20.09 -8.48
N ALA A 630 27.38 19.90 -7.59
CA ALA A 630 27.22 20.08 -6.16
C ALA A 630 26.98 21.55 -5.74
N ASN A 631 27.20 22.53 -6.62
CA ASN A 631 26.82 23.92 -6.33
C ASN A 631 25.31 24.14 -6.40
N ASN A 632 24.58 23.27 -7.10
CA ASN A 632 23.13 23.31 -7.19
C ASN A 632 22.45 22.52 -6.04
N GLU A 633 23.20 21.88 -5.14
CA GLU A 633 22.63 21.05 -4.06
C GLU A 633 21.71 21.89 -3.15
N THR A 634 20.41 21.57 -3.13
CA THR A 634 19.43 22.19 -2.23
C THR A 634 19.41 21.43 -0.90
N ILE A 635 19.88 22.08 0.17
CA ILE A 635 20.05 21.47 1.48
C ILE A 635 18.96 21.97 2.44
N LEU A 636 18.14 21.05 2.96
CA LEU A 636 17.21 21.31 4.06
C LEU A 636 17.90 20.88 5.37
N ASN A 637 18.24 21.85 6.22
CA ASN A 637 19.11 21.63 7.37
C ASN A 637 18.38 21.84 8.70
N GLY A 638 18.15 20.75 9.43
CA GLY A 638 17.47 20.78 10.73
C GLY A 638 18.25 21.48 11.84
N ARG A 639 19.55 21.72 11.67
CA ARG A 639 20.40 22.33 12.70
C ARG A 639 20.36 23.85 12.62
N ILE A 640 19.60 24.46 13.53
CA ILE A 640 19.41 25.91 13.60
C ILE A 640 20.67 26.57 14.16
N GLY A 641 21.14 26.12 15.33
CA GLY A 641 22.27 26.68 16.07
C GLY A 641 23.59 25.92 15.92
N THR A 642 24.54 26.16 16.85
CA THR A 642 25.88 25.53 16.83
C THR A 642 25.98 24.29 17.70
N ASN A 643 25.12 24.11 18.70
CA ASN A 643 25.11 22.92 19.54
C ASN A 643 24.39 21.76 18.86
N TYR A 644 24.49 20.59 19.46
CA TYR A 644 23.79 19.39 19.03
C TYR A 644 22.27 19.47 19.24
N TYR A 645 21.87 19.96 20.42
CA TYR A 645 20.46 20.13 20.83
C TYR A 645 19.74 21.32 20.18
N ASP A 646 20.42 22.05 19.28
CA ASP A 646 19.85 23.16 18.49
C ASP A 646 19.25 22.66 17.16
N ALA A 647 18.93 21.36 17.07
CA ALA A 647 18.30 20.71 15.92
C ALA A 647 16.78 20.57 16.11
N VAL A 648 16.03 20.67 15.02
CA VAL A 648 14.56 20.46 14.99
C VAL A 648 14.21 18.98 15.07
N TYR A 649 13.04 18.66 15.62
CA TYR A 649 12.50 17.30 15.70
C TYR A 649 12.29 16.68 14.31
N TYR A 650 11.71 17.44 13.38
CA TYR A 650 11.43 17.01 12.01
C TYR A 650 11.79 18.12 11.01
N VAL A 651 12.61 17.83 9.98
CA VAL A 651 13.00 18.86 8.99
C VAL A 651 11.88 19.11 7.99
N LEU A 652 11.29 18.03 7.47
CA LEU A 652 10.06 18.03 6.66
C LEU A 652 8.91 17.37 7.43
N LYS A 653 7.71 17.86 7.21
CA LYS A 653 6.48 17.32 7.81
C LYS A 653 5.35 17.25 6.77
N ALA A 654 4.74 16.08 6.63
CA ALA A 654 3.55 15.83 5.81
C ALA A 654 2.43 15.25 6.69
N GLU A 655 1.31 15.97 6.80
CA GLU A 655 0.12 15.49 7.50
C GLU A 655 -1.11 15.73 6.63
N ASN A 656 -1.92 14.70 6.40
CA ASN A 656 -3.15 14.77 5.58
C ASN A 656 -2.89 15.26 4.14
N ILE A 657 -1.85 14.73 3.50
CA ILE A 657 -1.50 15.05 2.11
C ILE A 657 -2.02 13.95 1.18
N THR A 658 -2.92 14.30 0.27
CA THR A 658 -3.52 13.40 -0.72
C THR A 658 -2.58 13.10 -1.87
N ALA A 659 -1.75 14.08 -2.27
CA ALA A 659 -0.67 13.92 -3.22
C ALA A 659 0.42 14.98 -2.99
N GLY A 660 1.68 14.61 -3.19
CA GLY A 660 2.80 15.54 -3.16
C GLY A 660 4.08 14.92 -3.71
N LEU A 661 5.08 15.75 -3.97
CA LEU A 661 6.39 15.33 -4.46
C LEU A 661 7.48 16.10 -3.70
N VAL A 662 8.55 15.42 -3.30
CA VAL A 662 9.78 16.00 -2.75
C VAL A 662 10.93 15.47 -3.61
N ASP A 663 11.48 16.31 -4.48
CA ASP A 663 12.45 15.90 -5.50
C ASP A 663 13.75 16.71 -5.42
N GLY A 664 14.88 16.04 -5.16
CA GLY A 664 16.22 16.61 -5.31
C GLY A 664 16.78 17.38 -4.11
N PHE A 665 16.51 16.92 -2.88
CA PHE A 665 16.95 17.57 -1.65
C PHE A 665 17.94 16.73 -0.84
N THR A 666 18.93 17.39 -0.21
CA THR A 666 19.70 16.81 0.90
C THR A 666 19.07 17.23 2.23
N ILE A 667 18.47 16.28 2.93
CA ILE A 667 17.73 16.46 4.18
C ILE A 667 18.58 15.91 5.33
N LYS A 668 19.03 16.79 6.25
CA LYS A 668 20.03 16.41 7.25
C LYS A 668 19.95 17.14 8.59
N ASN A 669 20.62 16.55 9.58
CA ASN A 669 20.77 17.06 10.94
C ASN A 669 19.45 17.25 11.71
N ALA A 670 18.46 16.37 11.50
CA ALA A 670 17.30 16.28 12.38
C ALA A 670 17.68 15.72 13.76
N TYR A 671 16.98 16.19 14.80
CA TYR A 671 17.03 15.58 16.14
C TYR A 671 16.27 14.26 16.22
N GLN A 672 15.24 14.05 15.37
CA GLN A 672 14.50 12.79 15.34
C GLN A 672 14.26 12.27 13.91
N TYR A 673 13.56 13.03 13.05
CA TYR A 673 13.17 12.59 11.72
C TYR A 673 13.68 13.56 10.64
N GLY A 674 14.34 13.07 9.58
CA GLY A 674 14.57 13.89 8.39
C GLY A 674 13.23 14.33 7.79
N MET A 675 12.31 13.39 7.61
CA MET A 675 10.93 13.63 7.21
C MET A 675 9.95 12.82 8.07
N PHE A 676 8.88 13.46 8.53
CA PHE A 676 7.75 12.84 9.21
C PHE A 676 6.51 12.85 8.31
N MET A 677 5.81 11.73 8.23
CA MET A 677 4.58 11.55 7.46
C MET A 677 3.50 10.92 8.34
N ASP A 678 2.26 11.41 8.28
CA ASP A 678 1.07 10.76 8.85
C ASP A 678 -0.15 11.06 7.97
N ASN A 679 -0.91 10.04 7.58
CA ASN A 679 -1.98 10.12 6.58
C ASN A 679 -1.56 10.89 5.31
N ALA A 680 -0.41 10.51 4.72
CA ALA A 680 0.21 11.26 3.63
C ALA A 680 0.74 10.37 2.49
N ALA A 681 0.38 10.67 1.24
CA ALA A 681 0.95 10.08 0.03
C ALA A 681 1.93 11.07 -0.63
N ILE A 682 3.21 10.72 -0.68
CA ILE A 682 4.28 11.61 -1.18
C ILE A 682 5.28 10.81 -2.02
N GLY A 683 5.54 11.25 -3.26
CA GLY A 683 6.73 10.82 -4.00
C GLY A 683 7.98 11.47 -3.41
N ILE A 684 9.02 10.68 -3.12
CA ILE A 684 10.31 11.13 -2.58
C ILE A 684 11.38 10.68 -3.59
N ALA A 685 11.81 11.61 -4.44
CA ALA A 685 12.68 11.32 -5.57
C ALA A 685 14.05 12.01 -5.44
N ASN A 686 15.12 11.34 -5.87
CA ASN A 686 16.47 11.94 -5.98
C ASN A 686 16.99 12.58 -4.68
N CYS A 687 16.49 12.15 -3.52
CA CYS A 687 16.75 12.79 -2.22
C CYS A 687 17.85 12.06 -1.44
N LYS A 688 18.52 12.81 -0.56
CA LYS A 688 19.56 12.30 0.33
C LYS A 688 19.21 12.56 1.79
N PHE A 689 18.97 11.49 2.55
CA PHE A 689 18.73 11.54 3.99
C PHE A 689 20.01 11.18 4.72
N SER A 690 20.62 12.13 5.44
CA SER A 690 21.91 11.88 6.09
C SER A 690 22.12 12.58 7.42
N ASN A 691 22.91 11.96 8.31
CA ASN A 691 23.26 12.52 9.61
C ASN A 691 22.02 12.94 10.45
N ASN A 692 20.91 12.21 10.33
CA ASN A 692 19.73 12.40 11.17
C ASN A 692 19.84 11.47 12.38
N TYR A 693 19.53 11.99 13.58
CA TYR A 693 19.85 11.28 14.83
C TYR A 693 18.95 10.07 15.13
N SER A 694 17.86 9.88 14.38
CA SER A 694 17.11 8.64 14.49
C SER A 694 16.66 8.12 13.13
N TYR A 695 15.77 8.84 12.43
CA TYR A 695 15.19 8.37 11.17
C TYR A 695 15.54 9.29 9.99
N GLY A 696 15.77 8.71 8.81
CA GLY A 696 15.72 9.44 7.55
C GLY A 696 14.27 9.83 7.23
N VAL A 697 13.42 8.83 6.98
CA VAL A 697 11.97 8.98 6.81
C VAL A 697 11.23 8.16 7.86
N TYR A 698 10.25 8.77 8.51
CA TYR A 698 9.27 8.09 9.35
C TYR A 698 7.88 8.20 8.69
N ALA A 699 7.33 7.06 8.29
CA ALA A 699 5.97 6.91 7.80
C ALA A 699 5.07 6.38 8.93
N GLY A 700 4.20 7.26 9.43
CA GLY A 700 3.21 7.00 10.46
C GLY A 700 2.07 6.12 9.96
N ASN A 701 0.83 6.48 10.29
CA ASN A 701 -0.32 5.66 9.89
C ASN A 701 -0.82 6.09 8.50
N TYR A 702 -1.29 5.14 7.70
CA TYR A 702 -1.94 5.37 6.40
C TYR A 702 -1.14 6.27 5.45
N SER A 703 0.20 6.13 5.45
CA SER A 703 1.10 6.90 4.61
C SER A 703 1.68 6.03 3.50
N TYR A 704 1.89 6.64 2.33
CA TYR A 704 2.29 5.98 1.10
C TYR A 704 3.48 6.74 0.48
N PRO A 705 4.70 6.60 1.04
CA PRO A 705 5.88 7.16 0.43
C PRO A 705 6.35 6.30 -0.75
N ASP A 706 6.38 6.89 -1.95
CA ASP A 706 7.03 6.31 -3.13
C ASP A 706 8.49 6.82 -3.18
N ILE A 707 9.43 6.02 -2.70
CA ILE A 707 10.82 6.40 -2.50
C ILE A 707 11.67 5.90 -3.67
N HIS A 708 12.08 6.82 -4.55
CA HIS A 708 12.78 6.51 -5.79
C HIS A 708 14.15 7.19 -5.87
N ASN A 709 15.19 6.44 -6.26
CA ASN A 709 16.54 6.96 -6.49
C ASN A 709 17.10 7.79 -5.30
N CYS A 710 16.88 7.32 -4.07
CA CYS A 710 17.27 8.03 -2.84
C CYS A 710 18.46 7.38 -2.13
N LEU A 711 19.23 8.22 -1.42
CA LEU A 711 20.42 7.81 -0.65
C LEU A 711 20.21 8.02 0.85
N PHE A 712 20.31 6.95 1.63
CA PHE A 712 20.22 6.96 3.09
C PHE A 712 21.55 6.56 3.73
N MET A 713 22.23 7.52 4.35
CA MET A 713 23.57 7.30 4.92
C MET A 713 23.83 8.00 6.25
N ASP A 714 24.61 7.39 7.13
CA ASP A 714 25.01 7.93 8.43
C ASP A 714 23.84 8.34 9.35
N ASN A 715 22.66 7.71 9.24
CA ASN A 715 21.55 7.95 10.18
C ASN A 715 21.69 7.05 11.42
N SER A 716 21.41 7.58 12.62
CA SER A 716 21.77 6.91 13.89
C SER A 716 20.72 5.93 14.43
N SER A 717 19.63 5.67 13.71
CA SER A 717 18.74 4.53 13.98
C SER A 717 18.31 3.85 12.66
N TYR A 718 17.09 4.09 12.17
CA TYR A 718 16.58 3.46 10.95
C TYR A 718 16.68 4.44 9.78
N SER A 719 16.88 3.97 8.55
CA SER A 719 16.82 4.88 7.40
C SER A 719 15.39 5.25 7.06
N VAL A 720 14.55 4.22 6.94
CA VAL A 720 13.11 4.31 6.71
C VAL A 720 12.41 3.44 7.74
N TYR A 721 11.40 4.00 8.40
CA TYR A 721 10.57 3.29 9.37
C TYR A 721 9.09 3.53 9.03
N ALA A 722 8.35 2.47 8.74
CA ALA A 722 6.92 2.50 8.43
C ALA A 722 6.11 1.77 9.51
N THR A 723 5.04 2.38 10.03
CA THR A 723 4.11 1.69 10.95
C THR A 723 3.04 0.90 10.19
N THR A 724 1.84 1.46 10.02
CA THR A 724 0.74 0.89 9.22
C THR A 724 0.66 1.69 7.92
N SER A 725 1.68 1.54 7.08
CA SER A 725 1.99 2.39 5.92
C SER A 725 2.65 1.56 4.84
N GLN A 726 2.46 1.93 3.58
CA GLN A 726 2.92 1.15 2.44
C GLN A 726 4.02 1.91 1.68
N PRO A 727 5.28 1.84 2.12
CA PRO A 727 6.40 2.35 1.34
C PRO A 727 6.63 1.50 0.09
N ASP A 728 6.73 2.13 -1.07
CA ASP A 728 7.35 1.54 -2.26
C ASP A 728 8.76 2.12 -2.38
N ILE A 729 9.75 1.26 -2.65
CA ILE A 729 11.17 1.62 -2.61
C ILE A 729 11.85 1.08 -3.85
N SER A 730 12.43 1.97 -4.66
CA SER A 730 13.12 1.59 -5.89
C SER A 730 14.41 2.39 -6.14
N TYR A 731 15.44 1.72 -6.66
CA TYR A 731 16.74 2.33 -7.01
C TYR A 731 17.43 3.07 -5.84
N CYS A 732 17.17 2.65 -4.60
CA CYS A 732 17.67 3.32 -3.41
C CYS A 732 18.95 2.68 -2.87
N VAL A 733 19.77 3.47 -2.19
CA VAL A 733 21.01 3.02 -1.54
C VAL A 733 20.94 3.30 -0.04
N PHE A 734 21.13 2.26 0.76
CA PHE A 734 21.16 2.30 2.22
C PHE A 734 22.56 1.89 2.69
N ASP A 735 23.33 2.81 3.27
CA ASP A 735 24.74 2.59 3.62
C ASP A 735 25.11 3.15 5.01
N GLY A 736 25.55 2.28 5.91
CA GLY A 736 26.21 2.69 7.15
C GLY A 736 25.31 3.37 8.20
N ASN A 737 24.08 2.90 8.35
CA ASN A 737 23.15 3.37 9.40
C ASN A 737 23.32 2.49 10.68
N ASP A 738 23.44 3.11 11.86
CA ASP A 738 24.35 2.59 12.91
C ASP A 738 23.73 1.93 14.19
N THR A 739 24.53 1.03 14.77
CA THR A 739 24.46 0.31 16.07
C THR A 739 23.25 -0.52 16.49
N THR A 740 21.99 -0.04 16.42
CA THR A 740 20.86 -0.69 17.15
C THR A 740 19.63 -1.03 16.32
N SER A 741 19.61 -0.66 15.04
CA SER A 741 18.39 -0.59 14.23
C SER A 741 18.63 -1.15 12.82
N TYR A 742 17.54 -1.43 12.11
CA TYR A 742 17.58 -1.96 10.74
C TYR A 742 17.70 -0.82 9.71
N GLY A 743 18.24 -1.09 8.52
CA GLY A 743 18.23 -0.14 7.41
C GLY A 743 16.81 0.32 7.08
N LEU A 744 15.91 -0.63 6.87
CA LEU A 744 14.48 -0.46 6.67
C LEU A 744 13.71 -1.30 7.70
N TYR A 745 12.72 -0.68 8.34
CA TYR A 745 11.80 -1.35 9.27
C TYR A 745 10.36 -1.13 8.84
N ILE A 746 9.63 -2.23 8.65
CA ILE A 746 8.23 -2.25 8.24
C ILE A 746 7.44 -2.97 9.33
N ALA A 747 6.62 -2.22 10.06
CA ALA A 747 5.79 -2.77 11.13
C ALA A 747 4.57 -3.54 10.58
N SER A 748 3.87 -4.21 11.48
CA SER A 748 2.71 -5.07 11.17
C SER A 748 1.62 -4.39 10.35
N TYR A 749 0.95 -5.17 9.51
CA TYR A 749 -0.17 -4.76 8.63
C TYR A 749 0.21 -3.84 7.45
N SER A 750 1.50 -3.78 7.14
CA SER A 750 2.04 -3.04 6.00
C SER A 750 2.41 -3.97 4.85
N VAL A 751 2.35 -3.43 3.62
CA VAL A 751 2.84 -4.08 2.39
C VAL A 751 3.93 -3.19 1.82
N SER A 752 5.05 -3.75 1.38
CA SER A 752 6.15 -2.97 0.82
C SER A 752 6.84 -3.71 -0.31
N ASN A 753 7.07 -3.00 -1.41
CA ASN A 753 7.89 -3.46 -2.52
C ASN A 753 9.25 -2.78 -2.41
N ILE A 754 10.33 -3.55 -2.58
CA ILE A 754 11.70 -3.09 -2.49
C ILE A 754 12.42 -3.65 -3.72
N THR A 755 12.75 -2.79 -4.67
CA THR A 755 13.27 -3.20 -5.99
C THR A 755 14.56 -2.48 -6.34
N ASN A 756 15.48 -3.16 -7.05
CA ASN A 756 16.71 -2.56 -7.61
C ASN A 756 17.53 -1.73 -6.59
N SER A 757 17.56 -2.15 -5.32
CA SER A 757 18.09 -1.34 -4.21
C SER A 757 19.24 -2.03 -3.47
N ASP A 758 20.21 -1.23 -3.03
CA ASP A 758 21.43 -1.69 -2.35
C ASP A 758 21.34 -1.45 -0.84
N PHE A 759 21.61 -2.49 -0.04
CA PHE A 759 21.66 -2.39 1.42
C PHE A 759 22.99 -2.91 1.96
N GLN A 760 23.81 -2.02 2.52
CA GLN A 760 25.15 -2.35 2.98
C GLN A 760 25.56 -1.76 4.33
N ASN A 761 26.45 -2.47 5.02
CA ASN A 761 27.11 -2.05 6.26
C ASN A 761 26.17 -1.81 7.47
N HIS A 762 25.01 -2.48 7.55
CA HIS A 762 24.09 -2.34 8.69
C HIS A 762 24.42 -3.31 9.83
N ASN A 763 24.73 -2.78 11.02
CA ASN A 763 25.18 -3.58 12.16
C ASN A 763 24.12 -4.58 12.70
N SER A 764 22.83 -4.22 12.67
CA SER A 764 21.75 -5.11 13.12
C SER A 764 21.12 -5.89 11.96
N GLY A 765 20.66 -5.18 10.92
CA GLY A 765 20.19 -5.80 9.69
C GLY A 765 19.75 -4.81 8.62
N ALA A 766 19.53 -5.29 7.41
CA ALA A 766 19.15 -4.42 6.29
C ALA A 766 17.63 -4.20 6.21
N VAL A 767 16.83 -5.26 6.11
CA VAL A 767 15.36 -5.19 6.02
C VAL A 767 14.71 -6.01 7.13
N TYR A 768 13.79 -5.40 7.89
CA TYR A 768 12.96 -6.07 8.89
C TYR A 768 11.47 -5.90 8.60
N GLY A 769 10.77 -7.02 8.47
CA GLY A 769 9.32 -7.11 8.51
C GLY A 769 8.83 -7.65 9.84
N GLY A 770 7.91 -6.92 10.48
CA GLY A 770 7.08 -7.46 11.55
C GLY A 770 6.05 -8.45 10.99
N ASN A 771 4.77 -8.22 11.27
CA ASN A 771 3.68 -8.97 10.66
C ASN A 771 3.26 -8.27 9.35
N ALA A 772 4.24 -8.07 8.45
CA ALA A 772 4.12 -7.31 7.21
C ALA A 772 4.33 -8.21 5.98
N THR A 773 3.79 -7.80 4.83
CA THR A 773 4.13 -8.42 3.54
C THR A 773 5.29 -7.65 2.91
N ILE A 774 6.43 -8.31 2.73
CA ILE A 774 7.62 -7.72 2.11
C ILE A 774 7.93 -8.46 0.82
N ASN A 775 8.03 -7.70 -0.28
CA ASN A 775 8.50 -8.18 -1.57
C ASN A 775 9.86 -7.52 -1.87
N VAL A 776 10.91 -8.31 -2.05
CA VAL A 776 12.26 -7.84 -2.41
C VAL A 776 12.63 -8.43 -3.77
N SER A 777 12.96 -7.59 -4.75
CA SER A 777 13.45 -8.05 -6.05
C SER A 777 14.69 -7.27 -6.53
N ASP A 778 15.57 -7.93 -7.27
CA ASP A 778 16.70 -7.29 -7.96
C ASP A 778 17.64 -6.50 -7.01
N CYS A 779 17.68 -6.87 -5.73
CA CYS A 779 18.41 -6.15 -4.69
C CYS A 779 19.73 -6.84 -4.32
N ASN A 780 20.71 -6.05 -3.87
CA ASN A 780 21.96 -6.54 -3.32
C ASN A 780 22.07 -6.16 -1.83
N LEU A 781 22.20 -7.16 -0.96
CA LEU A 781 22.25 -6.97 0.49
C LEU A 781 23.53 -7.60 1.04
N SER A 782 24.49 -6.75 1.42
CA SER A 782 25.83 -7.24 1.82
C SER A 782 26.41 -6.58 3.08
N LEU A 783 27.27 -7.32 3.79
CA LEU A 783 27.97 -6.82 4.98
C LEU A 783 27.03 -6.35 6.11
N ASN A 784 25.84 -6.97 6.25
CA ASN A 784 24.87 -6.66 7.30
C ASN A 784 24.90 -7.72 8.43
N GLY A 785 24.24 -7.42 9.55
CA GLY A 785 23.89 -8.42 10.57
C GLY A 785 22.95 -9.49 9.98
N THR A 786 21.64 -9.25 10.04
CA THR A 786 20.66 -10.03 9.26
C THR A 786 20.26 -9.27 7.99
N ALA A 787 20.43 -9.83 6.80
CA ALA A 787 20.09 -9.09 5.57
C ALA A 787 18.57 -8.88 5.45
N ILE A 788 17.78 -9.96 5.55
CA ILE A 788 16.32 -9.90 5.56
C ILE A 788 15.77 -10.68 6.76
N SER A 789 14.91 -10.06 7.55
CA SER A 789 14.20 -10.71 8.66
C SER A 789 12.68 -10.51 8.57
N GLY A 790 11.92 -11.56 8.89
CA GLY A 790 10.45 -11.53 8.90
C GLY A 790 9.88 -12.25 10.13
N SER A 791 8.95 -11.62 10.87
CA SER A 791 8.48 -12.18 12.15
C SER A 791 7.22 -13.03 12.07
N SER A 792 6.19 -12.63 11.31
CA SER A 792 4.95 -13.42 11.16
C SER A 792 4.13 -13.11 9.90
N GLY A 793 4.63 -12.26 8.99
CA GLY A 793 3.94 -11.91 7.74
C GLY A 793 4.26 -12.84 6.57
N THR A 794 4.32 -12.30 5.36
CA THR A 794 4.82 -13.00 4.15
C THR A 794 6.07 -12.30 3.65
N VAL A 795 7.13 -13.05 3.36
CA VAL A 795 8.37 -12.50 2.78
C VAL A 795 8.63 -13.19 1.45
N THR A 796 8.66 -12.42 0.36
CA THR A 796 8.98 -12.87 -0.99
C THR A 796 10.29 -12.22 -1.43
N ILE A 797 11.27 -13.02 -1.87
CA ILE A 797 12.59 -12.55 -2.30
C ILE A 797 12.89 -13.18 -3.65
N SER A 798 13.24 -12.37 -4.66
CA SER A 798 13.47 -12.84 -6.04
C SER A 798 14.66 -12.14 -6.70
N ASN A 799 15.46 -12.85 -7.50
CA ASN A 799 16.61 -12.28 -8.23
C ASN A 799 17.56 -11.42 -7.36
N CYS A 800 17.77 -11.79 -6.09
CA CYS A 800 18.59 -11.02 -5.15
C CYS A 800 19.97 -11.66 -4.90
N SER A 801 20.95 -10.82 -4.58
CA SER A 801 22.28 -11.21 -4.09
C SER A 801 22.39 -10.89 -2.59
N LEU A 802 22.58 -11.90 -1.75
CA LEU A 802 22.73 -11.75 -0.30
C LEU A 802 24.09 -12.31 0.14
N SER A 803 25.04 -11.44 0.47
CA SER A 803 26.43 -11.86 0.71
C SER A 803 27.16 -11.25 1.90
N GLU A 804 28.08 -12.01 2.50
CA GLU A 804 28.91 -11.55 3.62
C GLU A 804 28.12 -11.05 4.85
N ASN A 805 26.86 -11.49 5.01
CA ASN A 805 26.02 -11.16 6.17
C ASN A 805 26.19 -12.18 7.32
N SER A 806 25.80 -11.83 8.54
CA SER A 806 25.75 -12.81 9.64
C SER A 806 24.66 -13.86 9.40
N THR A 807 23.47 -13.41 8.97
CA THR A 807 22.44 -14.29 8.42
C THR A 807 21.87 -13.62 7.17
N ALA A 808 21.81 -14.32 6.03
CA ALA A 808 21.17 -13.75 4.84
C ALA A 808 19.65 -13.61 5.03
N ILE A 809 18.95 -14.71 5.37
CA ILE A 809 17.51 -14.69 5.64
C ILE A 809 17.22 -15.31 7.00
N GLN A 810 16.52 -14.59 7.88
CA GLN A 810 16.00 -15.11 9.14
C GLN A 810 14.48 -14.93 9.22
N SER A 811 13.73 -16.02 9.10
CA SER A 811 12.28 -15.98 9.00
C SER A 811 11.60 -16.78 10.10
N SER A 812 10.65 -16.15 10.80
CA SER A 812 9.53 -16.83 11.46
C SER A 812 8.18 -16.45 10.84
N SER A 813 8.21 -15.95 9.61
CA SER A 813 7.04 -15.59 8.80
C SER A 813 6.07 -16.76 8.65
N ALA A 814 4.79 -16.45 8.41
CA ALA A 814 3.83 -17.47 8.02
C ALA A 814 4.24 -18.16 6.71
N THR A 815 4.78 -17.35 5.76
CA THR A 815 5.26 -17.78 4.45
C THR A 815 6.58 -17.08 4.10
N LEU A 816 7.57 -17.84 3.64
CA LEU A 816 8.81 -17.36 3.03
C LEU A 816 8.93 -17.94 1.62
N ASN A 817 9.03 -17.08 0.60
CA ASN A 817 9.27 -17.49 -0.79
C ASN A 817 10.63 -16.93 -1.23
N VAL A 818 11.52 -17.77 -1.76
CA VAL A 818 12.82 -17.33 -2.27
C VAL A 818 13.05 -17.96 -3.65
N SER A 819 13.14 -17.14 -4.70
CA SER A 819 13.40 -17.60 -6.07
C SER A 819 14.62 -16.94 -6.69
N ASP A 820 15.37 -17.67 -7.51
CA ASP A 820 16.41 -17.12 -8.41
C ASP A 820 17.52 -16.31 -7.67
N CYS A 821 17.77 -16.63 -6.38
CA CYS A 821 18.66 -15.85 -5.50
C CYS A 821 20.03 -16.53 -5.27
N ASN A 822 21.06 -15.69 -5.08
CA ASN A 822 22.41 -16.11 -4.68
C ASN A 822 22.69 -15.73 -3.22
N LEU A 823 22.84 -16.72 -2.35
CA LEU A 823 23.10 -16.55 -0.92
C LEU A 823 24.49 -17.12 -0.57
N TYR A 824 25.50 -16.25 -0.45
CA TYR A 824 26.89 -16.71 -0.38
C TYR A 824 27.81 -15.97 0.60
N SER A 825 28.83 -16.67 1.11
CA SER A 825 29.78 -16.14 2.10
C SER A 825 29.15 -15.60 3.40
N ASN A 826 27.87 -15.89 3.65
CA ASN A 826 27.21 -15.51 4.91
C ASN A 826 27.64 -16.45 6.03
N TYR A 827 27.33 -16.14 7.30
CA TYR A 827 27.53 -17.11 8.38
C TYR A 827 26.40 -18.16 8.41
N TYR A 828 25.13 -17.74 8.29
CA TYR A 828 24.01 -18.59 7.85
C TYR A 828 23.44 -18.07 6.52
N ALA A 829 23.07 -18.95 5.60
CA ALA A 829 22.26 -18.54 4.44
C ALA A 829 20.79 -18.35 4.86
N ILE A 830 20.09 -19.39 5.31
CA ILE A 830 18.68 -19.28 5.76
C ILE A 830 18.50 -19.91 7.15
N GLN A 831 17.82 -19.21 8.04
CA GLN A 831 17.29 -19.74 9.30
C GLN A 831 15.76 -19.58 9.33
N GLY A 832 15.03 -20.69 9.41
CA GLY A 832 13.56 -20.72 9.43
C GLY A 832 12.98 -21.29 10.72
N TYR A 833 12.02 -20.59 11.33
CA TYR A 833 11.39 -20.95 12.59
C TYR A 833 9.86 -20.90 12.48
N SER A 834 9.21 -22.06 12.37
CA SER A 834 7.78 -22.22 12.04
C SER A 834 7.38 -21.69 10.65
N GLY A 835 6.11 -21.89 10.27
CA GLY A 835 5.56 -21.42 8.99
C GLY A 835 5.87 -22.34 7.79
N THR A 836 5.84 -21.76 6.59
CA THR A 836 6.22 -22.39 5.32
C THR A 836 7.41 -21.66 4.70
N ALA A 837 8.29 -22.40 4.01
CA ALA A 837 9.36 -21.85 3.20
C ALA A 837 9.45 -22.61 1.87
N ASP A 838 9.29 -21.89 0.75
CA ASP A 838 9.43 -22.42 -0.59
C ASP A 838 10.66 -21.79 -1.26
N ILE A 839 11.67 -22.61 -1.58
CA ILE A 839 12.95 -22.20 -2.16
C ILE A 839 13.09 -22.80 -3.57
N GLU A 840 13.24 -21.97 -4.60
CA GLU A 840 13.30 -22.40 -6.01
C GLU A 840 14.44 -21.69 -6.76
N ASN A 841 15.11 -22.36 -7.70
CA ASN A 841 16.17 -21.78 -8.56
C ASN A 841 17.32 -21.06 -7.81
N CYS A 842 17.59 -21.38 -6.55
CA CYS A 842 18.55 -20.63 -5.73
C CYS A 842 19.93 -21.30 -5.68
N LYS A 843 20.98 -20.51 -5.37
CA LYS A 843 22.30 -21.02 -5.02
C LYS A 843 22.73 -20.56 -3.62
N LEU A 844 22.88 -21.51 -2.70
CA LEU A 844 23.27 -21.31 -1.30
C LEU A 844 24.67 -21.87 -1.10
N PHE A 845 25.71 -21.03 -1.22
CA PHE A 845 27.09 -21.50 -1.35
C PHE A 845 28.15 -20.79 -0.51
N GLN A 846 29.21 -21.50 -0.13
CA GLN A 846 30.36 -20.95 0.62
C GLN A 846 29.99 -20.27 1.95
N ASN A 847 28.85 -20.65 2.56
CA ASN A 847 28.44 -20.09 3.85
C ASN A 847 29.23 -20.76 5.00
N ASN A 848 29.58 -19.98 6.02
CA ASN A 848 30.48 -20.41 7.10
C ASN A 848 29.85 -21.40 8.10
N TYR A 849 28.60 -21.81 7.88
CA TYR A 849 27.90 -22.80 8.70
C TYR A 849 26.90 -23.63 7.88
N TYR A 850 25.60 -23.35 7.96
CA TYR A 850 24.55 -24.08 7.22
C TYR A 850 24.05 -23.33 5.99
N GLY A 851 23.63 -24.08 4.97
CA GLY A 851 22.79 -23.56 3.89
C GLY A 851 21.39 -23.21 4.42
N ILE A 852 20.64 -24.20 4.89
CA ILE A 852 19.36 -23.99 5.60
C ILE A 852 19.40 -24.62 6.99
N GLU A 853 18.98 -23.85 8.00
CA GLU A 853 18.60 -24.33 9.34
C GLU A 853 17.09 -24.17 9.56
N GLY A 854 16.41 -25.21 10.06
CA GLY A 854 14.96 -25.17 10.30
C GLY A 854 14.51 -25.79 11.62
N SER A 855 13.49 -25.17 12.25
CA SER A 855 12.69 -25.70 13.36
C SER A 855 11.22 -25.45 13.09
N ASP A 856 10.36 -26.47 13.27
CA ASP A 856 8.90 -26.43 13.09
C ASP A 856 8.42 -25.93 11.70
N LEU A 857 9.31 -25.95 10.72
CA LEU A 857 9.17 -25.39 9.38
C LEU A 857 8.64 -26.42 8.38
N ASN A 858 7.77 -25.98 7.47
CA ASN A 858 7.42 -26.75 6.26
C ASN A 858 8.28 -26.25 5.10
N LEU A 859 9.32 -26.99 4.74
CA LEU A 859 10.30 -26.58 3.74
C LEU A 859 10.10 -27.34 2.41
N THR A 860 9.84 -26.59 1.34
CA THR A 860 9.93 -27.07 -0.05
C THR A 860 11.21 -26.53 -0.69
N VAL A 861 11.93 -27.37 -1.42
CA VAL A 861 13.14 -26.98 -2.17
C VAL A 861 13.09 -27.58 -3.58
N LYS A 862 13.31 -26.76 -4.59
CA LYS A 862 13.37 -27.18 -6.01
C LYS A 862 14.52 -26.48 -6.73
N HIS A 863 15.13 -27.15 -7.70
CA HIS A 863 16.07 -26.55 -8.66
C HIS A 863 17.20 -25.74 -7.99
N THR A 864 17.59 -26.13 -6.77
CA THR A 864 18.43 -25.34 -5.87
C THR A 864 19.75 -26.05 -5.60
N ILE A 865 20.83 -25.29 -5.53
CA ILE A 865 22.19 -25.79 -5.33
C ILE A 865 22.72 -25.37 -3.96
N PHE A 866 23.13 -26.34 -3.15
CA PHE A 866 23.85 -26.17 -1.89
C PHE A 866 25.28 -26.65 -2.08
N GLU A 867 26.25 -25.74 -1.93
CA GLU A 867 27.65 -26.00 -2.30
C GLU A 867 28.64 -25.37 -1.31
N ASP A 868 29.73 -26.06 -0.98
CA ASP A 868 30.83 -25.54 -0.15
C ASP A 868 30.40 -24.95 1.22
N ASN A 869 29.26 -25.35 1.76
CA ASN A 869 28.79 -24.89 3.07
C ASN A 869 29.61 -25.57 4.19
N ALA A 870 30.13 -24.81 5.14
CA ALA A 870 31.16 -25.30 6.06
C ALA A 870 30.71 -26.45 7.00
N GLU A 871 29.41 -26.60 7.24
CA GLU A 871 28.83 -27.71 8.00
C GLU A 871 27.84 -28.51 7.14
N ASN A 872 26.53 -28.33 7.31
CA ASN A 872 25.50 -29.07 6.57
C ASN A 872 24.88 -28.22 5.46
N GLY A 873 24.54 -28.83 4.33
CA GLY A 873 23.73 -28.18 3.30
C GLY A 873 22.35 -27.82 3.84
N ILE A 874 21.64 -28.81 4.41
CA ILE A 874 20.32 -28.63 5.04
C ILE A 874 20.32 -29.30 6.43
N ARG A 875 19.84 -28.59 7.46
CA ARG A 875 19.65 -29.11 8.82
C ARG A 875 18.25 -28.78 9.35
N LEU A 876 17.42 -29.79 9.55
CA LEU A 876 16.06 -29.62 10.08
C LEU A 876 15.84 -30.35 11.42
N SER A 877 15.15 -29.67 12.32
CA SER A 877 14.86 -30.09 13.70
C SER A 877 13.37 -29.93 14.05
N SER A 878 12.94 -30.36 15.24
CA SER A 878 11.62 -30.08 15.85
C SER A 878 10.43 -30.05 14.88
N GLY A 879 9.77 -31.17 14.60
CA GLY A 879 8.48 -31.18 13.89
C GLY A 879 8.51 -30.89 12.39
N CYS A 880 9.61 -30.37 11.82
CA CYS A 880 9.74 -29.95 10.42
C CYS A 880 9.20 -30.96 9.39
N ASN A 881 8.77 -30.44 8.24
CA ASN A 881 8.52 -31.19 7.02
C ASN A 881 9.54 -30.79 5.95
N LEU A 882 9.99 -31.75 5.14
CA LEU A 882 10.88 -31.51 4.00
C LEU A 882 10.29 -32.13 2.73
N ASP A 883 10.26 -31.35 1.65
CA ASP A 883 10.08 -31.83 0.28
C ASP A 883 11.16 -31.22 -0.62
N ILE A 884 12.23 -31.97 -0.90
CA ILE A 884 13.32 -31.53 -1.78
C ILE A 884 13.35 -32.34 -3.06
N GLN A 885 13.26 -31.62 -4.18
CA GLN A 885 13.17 -32.18 -5.53
C GLN A 885 14.17 -31.52 -6.46
N ASN A 886 14.69 -32.27 -7.44
CA ASN A 886 15.49 -31.76 -8.55
C ASN A 886 16.56 -30.75 -8.08
N SER A 887 17.39 -31.11 -7.10
CA SER A 887 18.33 -30.19 -6.43
C SER A 887 19.68 -30.85 -6.18
N VAL A 888 20.72 -30.04 -5.94
CA VAL A 888 22.10 -30.52 -5.71
C VAL A 888 22.57 -30.14 -4.32
N VAL A 889 23.06 -31.10 -3.54
CA VAL A 889 23.62 -30.88 -2.20
C VAL A 889 25.01 -31.47 -2.11
N ARG A 890 26.05 -30.62 -2.22
CA ARG A 890 27.43 -31.07 -2.34
C ARG A 890 28.44 -30.27 -1.54
N ASN A 891 29.64 -30.86 -1.40
CA ASN A 891 30.82 -30.26 -0.79
C ASN A 891 30.56 -29.64 0.60
N SER A 892 29.53 -30.10 1.31
CA SER A 892 29.22 -29.64 2.66
C SER A 892 30.20 -30.28 3.64
N GLY A 893 30.77 -29.50 4.58
CA GLY A 893 31.83 -29.98 5.48
C GLY A 893 31.44 -31.10 6.45
N SER A 894 30.13 -31.36 6.59
CA SER A 894 29.52 -32.36 7.47
C SER A 894 28.51 -33.21 6.67
N GLN A 895 27.22 -33.22 7.04
CA GLN A 895 26.20 -33.96 6.29
C GLN A 895 25.68 -33.16 5.09
N GLY A 896 25.26 -33.81 4.01
CA GLY A 896 24.47 -33.14 2.97
C GLY A 896 23.12 -32.68 3.53
N ILE A 897 22.29 -33.64 3.96
CA ILE A 897 20.98 -33.40 4.57
C ILE A 897 20.92 -34.05 5.96
N TYR A 898 20.76 -33.24 7.01
CA TYR A 898 20.60 -33.66 8.41
C TYR A 898 19.14 -33.51 8.86
N LEU A 899 18.50 -34.60 9.29
CA LEU A 899 17.12 -34.60 9.79
C LEU A 899 17.00 -35.19 11.19
N THR A 900 16.39 -34.43 12.10
CA THR A 900 15.99 -34.90 13.44
C THR A 900 14.59 -34.38 13.80
N GLN A 901 13.78 -35.19 14.47
CA GLN A 901 12.40 -34.90 14.91
C GLN A 901 11.41 -34.44 13.81
N ASN A 902 11.70 -34.67 12.53
CA ASN A 902 10.85 -34.26 11.40
C ASN A 902 9.58 -35.13 11.27
N SER A 903 8.45 -34.54 10.82
CA SER A 903 7.15 -35.21 10.74
C SER A 903 6.93 -35.94 9.40
N SER A 904 7.27 -35.31 8.27
CA SER A 904 7.18 -35.83 6.91
C SER A 904 8.44 -35.49 6.12
N THR A 905 8.84 -36.35 5.18
CA THR A 905 10.08 -36.15 4.41
C THR A 905 9.99 -36.81 3.03
N GLN A 906 10.19 -36.02 2.00
CA GLN A 906 10.39 -36.46 0.61
C GLN A 906 11.74 -35.92 0.10
N ILE A 907 12.55 -36.80 -0.48
CA ILE A 907 13.84 -36.49 -1.09
C ILE A 907 13.85 -37.20 -2.44
N ILE A 908 13.66 -36.47 -3.53
CA ILE A 908 13.34 -37.02 -4.86
C ILE A 908 14.24 -36.39 -5.94
N ASN A 909 14.81 -37.16 -6.88
CA ASN A 909 15.57 -36.62 -8.03
C ASN A 909 16.78 -35.71 -7.71
N ASN A 910 17.43 -35.87 -6.54
CA ASN A 910 18.54 -35.01 -6.14
C ASN A 910 19.90 -35.67 -6.40
N TRP A 911 20.93 -34.86 -6.60
CA TRP A 911 22.33 -35.28 -6.46
C TRP A 911 22.85 -34.85 -5.08
N ILE A 912 23.41 -35.80 -4.34
CA ILE A 912 23.89 -35.58 -2.97
C ILE A 912 25.28 -36.19 -2.84
N ASN A 913 26.32 -35.38 -3.05
CA ASN A 913 27.66 -35.89 -3.27
C ASN A 913 28.79 -35.11 -2.57
N ASN A 914 29.94 -35.76 -2.40
CA ASN A 914 31.18 -35.13 -1.91
C ASN A 914 31.07 -34.47 -0.52
N ASN A 915 30.07 -34.83 0.30
CA ASN A 915 29.89 -34.26 1.65
C ASN A 915 30.81 -34.93 2.68
N GLY A 916 31.22 -34.17 3.69
CA GLY A 916 32.27 -34.51 4.66
C GLY A 916 31.95 -35.64 5.64
N ASP A 917 30.72 -36.15 5.68
CA ASP A 917 30.34 -37.34 6.44
C ASP A 917 29.28 -38.19 5.70
N ALA A 918 27.97 -38.02 5.97
CA ALA A 918 26.91 -38.72 5.25
C ALA A 918 26.18 -37.82 4.24
N GLY A 919 25.75 -38.38 3.12
CA GLY A 919 24.87 -37.67 2.18
C GLY A 919 23.51 -37.33 2.83
N ILE A 920 22.87 -38.33 3.46
CA ILE A 920 21.64 -38.16 4.23
C ILE A 920 21.79 -38.77 5.63
N TYR A 921 21.59 -37.97 6.68
CA TYR A 921 21.66 -38.38 8.08
C TYR A 921 20.28 -38.31 8.76
N LEU A 922 19.76 -39.47 9.19
CA LEU A 922 18.46 -39.60 9.87
C LEU A 922 18.65 -39.94 11.35
N GLU A 923 18.48 -38.97 12.24
CA GLU A 923 18.82 -39.13 13.66
C GLU A 923 17.68 -39.73 14.51
N TYR A 924 16.87 -38.88 15.14
CA TYR A 924 15.88 -39.23 16.16
C TYR A 924 14.48 -38.84 15.69
N GLN A 925 13.46 -39.66 15.95
CA GLN A 925 12.02 -39.33 15.72
C GLN A 925 11.60 -38.79 14.33
N VAL A 926 12.42 -38.96 13.29
CA VAL A 926 12.02 -38.67 11.90
C VAL A 926 10.87 -39.60 11.48
N GLY A 927 9.79 -39.06 10.91
CA GLY A 927 8.70 -39.79 10.23
C GLY A 927 9.23 -40.62 9.05
N ILE A 928 8.43 -41.50 8.43
CA ILE A 928 8.95 -42.46 7.43
C ILE A 928 9.37 -41.73 6.13
N PRO A 929 10.68 -41.54 5.83
CA PRO A 929 11.05 -40.76 4.65
C PRO A 929 10.83 -41.53 3.35
N LEU A 930 10.45 -40.83 2.30
CA LEU A 930 10.54 -41.30 0.91
C LEU A 930 11.84 -40.77 0.31
N ILE A 931 12.77 -41.67 -0.01
CA ILE A 931 14.03 -41.34 -0.68
C ILE A 931 14.01 -42.06 -2.02
N ARG A 932 13.83 -41.32 -3.12
CA ARG A 932 13.49 -41.91 -4.42
C ARG A 932 14.25 -41.25 -5.58
N ASN A 933 14.73 -42.04 -6.54
CA ASN A 933 15.46 -41.54 -7.71
C ASN A 933 16.61 -40.57 -7.31
N ASN A 934 17.40 -40.80 -6.26
CA ASN A 934 18.52 -39.88 -5.94
C ASN A 934 19.86 -40.49 -6.39
N THR A 935 20.82 -39.64 -6.75
CA THR A 935 22.22 -40.02 -6.96
C THR A 935 23.04 -39.59 -5.74
N ILE A 936 23.41 -40.55 -4.90
CA ILE A 936 24.13 -40.30 -3.63
C ILE A 936 25.55 -40.85 -3.75
N TYR A 937 26.52 -39.96 -3.99
CA TYR A 937 27.84 -40.31 -4.52
C TYR A 937 29.01 -39.77 -3.70
N ASP A 938 30.05 -40.58 -3.46
CA ASP A 938 31.36 -40.13 -2.94
C ASP A 938 31.32 -39.29 -1.64
N ASN A 939 30.36 -39.54 -0.74
CA ASN A 939 30.33 -38.94 0.59
C ASN A 939 31.30 -39.68 1.53
N ALA A 940 31.99 -38.93 2.41
CA ALA A 940 33.20 -39.38 3.10
C ALA A 940 33.01 -40.54 4.09
N THR A 941 31.78 -40.80 4.55
CA THR A 941 31.47 -41.95 5.42
C THR A 941 30.31 -42.78 4.86
N PHE A 942 29.15 -42.17 4.66
CA PHE A 942 27.91 -42.91 4.34
C PHE A 942 27.10 -42.27 3.21
N GLY A 943 26.44 -43.10 2.39
CA GLY A 943 25.41 -42.57 1.49
C GLY A 943 24.18 -42.13 2.28
N ILE A 944 23.59 -43.09 3.02
CA ILE A 944 22.48 -42.84 3.94
C ILE A 944 22.78 -43.47 5.31
N GLU A 945 22.83 -42.66 6.37
CA GLU A 945 22.87 -43.13 7.74
C GLU A 945 21.52 -42.97 8.44
N ARG A 946 21.17 -43.95 9.28
CA ARG A 946 20.04 -43.87 10.21
C ARG A 946 20.47 -44.32 11.60
N ASN A 947 20.32 -43.43 12.59
CA ASN A 947 20.55 -43.76 14.00
C ASN A 947 19.45 -44.74 14.53
N SER A 948 19.61 -45.24 15.74
CA SER A 948 18.78 -46.30 16.34
C SER A 948 17.30 -45.94 16.55
N THR A 949 16.91 -44.68 16.38
CA THR A 949 15.63 -44.10 16.82
C THR A 949 14.80 -43.41 15.72
N GLY A 950 15.38 -42.96 14.61
CA GLY A 950 14.61 -42.48 13.45
C GLY A 950 13.80 -43.59 12.75
N ALA A 951 12.84 -43.26 11.90
CA ALA A 951 12.09 -44.26 11.14
C ALA A 951 12.92 -44.97 10.05
N GLU A 952 12.41 -46.10 9.53
CA GLU A 952 13.04 -46.82 8.42
C GLU A 952 12.56 -46.26 7.07
N PRO A 953 13.42 -45.56 6.29
CA PRO A 953 13.03 -44.94 5.02
C PRO A 953 12.65 -45.95 3.96
N ASN A 954 11.77 -45.51 3.05
CA ASN A 954 11.46 -46.20 1.81
C ASN A 954 12.48 -45.72 0.76
N ILE A 955 13.43 -46.58 0.38
CA ILE A 955 14.50 -46.23 -0.56
C ILE A 955 14.23 -46.95 -1.90
N LEU A 956 14.06 -46.19 -2.99
CA LEU A 956 13.60 -46.69 -4.28
C LEU A 956 14.35 -46.03 -5.46
N ASN A 957 14.80 -46.80 -6.44
CA ASN A 957 15.41 -46.28 -7.68
C ASN A 957 16.63 -45.36 -7.48
N CYS A 958 17.32 -45.39 -6.34
CA CYS A 958 18.51 -44.55 -6.10
C CYS A 958 19.82 -45.22 -6.56
N ILE A 959 20.79 -44.41 -6.98
CA ILE A 959 22.21 -44.77 -7.02
C ILE A 959 22.82 -44.41 -5.67
N ILE A 960 23.49 -45.35 -5.01
CA ILE A 960 24.23 -45.11 -3.77
C ILE A 960 25.61 -45.78 -3.89
N PHE A 961 26.62 -45.00 -4.29
CA PHE A 961 27.91 -45.52 -4.75
C PHE A 961 29.07 -44.60 -4.36
N GLY A 962 30.31 -45.10 -4.32
CA GLY A 962 31.50 -44.31 -3.96
C GLY A 962 31.66 -44.05 -2.46
N ASN A 963 30.56 -44.01 -1.71
CA ASN A 963 30.56 -43.69 -0.27
C ASN A 963 31.47 -44.61 0.56
N ASP A 964 32.37 -43.99 1.32
CA ASP A 964 33.67 -44.57 1.68
C ASP A 964 33.52 -45.74 2.68
N THR A 965 32.83 -45.52 3.81
CA THR A 965 32.63 -46.55 4.84
C THR A 965 31.51 -47.52 4.46
N ASN A 966 30.32 -47.03 4.09
CA ASN A 966 29.19 -47.89 3.71
C ASN A 966 28.08 -47.14 2.93
N ASP A 967 27.45 -47.81 1.98
CA ASP A 967 26.40 -47.24 1.13
C ASP A 967 25.18 -46.81 1.99
N ILE A 968 24.71 -47.72 2.85
CA ILE A 968 23.58 -47.48 3.76
C ILE A 968 23.89 -48.09 5.13
N TYR A 969 23.90 -47.28 6.19
CA TYR A 969 24.29 -47.69 7.54
C TYR A 969 23.19 -47.47 8.60
N ARG A 970 23.15 -48.39 9.58
CA ARG A 970 22.40 -48.23 10.83
C ARG A 970 23.03 -49.06 11.96
N PRO A 971 22.97 -48.62 13.24
CA PRO A 971 23.65 -49.31 14.35
C PRO A 971 23.21 -50.77 14.63
N SER A 972 22.03 -51.21 14.19
CA SER A 972 21.61 -52.61 14.38
C SER A 972 20.68 -53.16 13.28
N GLY A 973 21.15 -54.19 12.58
CA GLY A 973 20.42 -54.89 11.50
C GLY A 973 20.45 -54.18 10.15
N THR A 974 19.64 -54.63 9.20
CA THR A 974 19.58 -54.13 7.82
C THR A 974 18.26 -53.41 7.54
N PHE A 975 18.27 -52.46 6.61
CA PHE A 975 17.06 -51.79 6.11
C PHE A 975 16.19 -52.80 5.36
N SER A 976 14.90 -52.86 5.69
CA SER A 976 13.97 -53.81 5.06
C SER A 976 13.32 -53.29 3.76
N LYS A 977 13.52 -52.00 3.45
CA LYS A 977 12.78 -51.27 2.42
C LYS A 977 13.67 -50.61 1.34
N VAL A 978 14.77 -51.27 0.97
CA VAL A 978 15.63 -50.87 -0.16
C VAL A 978 15.24 -51.68 -1.39
N LYS A 979 14.78 -51.04 -2.47
CA LYS A 979 14.32 -51.71 -3.69
C LYS A 979 14.81 -51.00 -4.95
N TYR A 980 15.14 -51.76 -5.99
CA TYR A 980 15.56 -51.25 -7.31
C TYR A 980 16.65 -50.18 -7.24
N CYS A 981 17.55 -50.27 -6.26
CA CYS A 981 18.68 -49.34 -6.12
C CYS A 981 19.98 -49.96 -6.66
N LEU A 982 20.91 -49.13 -7.12
CA LEU A 982 22.31 -49.53 -7.30
C LEU A 982 23.08 -49.28 -6.00
N LEU A 983 23.84 -50.28 -5.56
CA LEU A 983 24.72 -50.21 -4.40
C LEU A 983 26.11 -50.74 -4.76
N GLN A 984 27.16 -50.12 -4.22
CA GLN A 984 28.55 -50.60 -4.35
C GLN A 984 28.74 -51.95 -3.64
N ARG A 985 28.00 -52.18 -2.55
CA ARG A 985 28.05 -53.38 -1.70
C ARG A 985 26.78 -54.21 -1.90
N THR A 986 26.90 -55.55 -1.95
CA THR A 986 25.75 -56.42 -2.25
C THR A 986 24.64 -56.33 -1.20
N TYR A 987 23.46 -55.87 -1.62
CA TYR A 987 22.30 -55.70 -0.75
C TYR A 987 21.16 -56.66 -1.08
N THR A 988 20.66 -57.41 -0.08
CA THR A 988 19.51 -58.28 -0.27
C THR A 988 18.21 -57.47 -0.31
N GLY A 989 17.54 -57.42 -1.48
CA GLY A 989 16.26 -56.74 -1.66
C GLY A 989 15.62 -57.07 -3.00
N THR A 990 14.48 -56.46 -3.31
CA THR A 990 13.81 -56.64 -4.61
C THR A 990 14.41 -55.69 -5.63
N GLY A 991 14.94 -56.20 -6.74
CA GLY A 991 15.43 -55.38 -7.85
C GLY A 991 16.77 -54.67 -7.65
N ASN A 992 17.38 -54.74 -6.45
CA ASN A 992 18.68 -54.09 -6.21
C ASN A 992 19.79 -54.72 -7.05
N ILE A 993 20.68 -53.89 -7.57
CA ILE A 993 21.83 -54.27 -8.38
C ILE A 993 23.14 -53.84 -7.70
N THR A 994 24.25 -54.48 -8.09
CA THR A 994 25.58 -54.18 -7.55
C THR A 994 26.59 -54.12 -8.68
N GLY A 995 27.33 -53.01 -8.73
CA GLY A 995 28.32 -52.73 -9.75
C GLY A 995 28.68 -51.24 -9.75
N ASP A 996 29.51 -50.86 -10.71
CA ASP A 996 29.80 -49.47 -11.04
C ASP A 996 28.55 -48.86 -11.73
N PRO A 997 28.05 -47.67 -11.33
CA PRO A 997 26.99 -46.97 -12.05
C PRO A 997 27.42 -46.52 -13.45
N CYS A 998 28.73 -46.51 -13.74
CA CYS A 998 29.31 -46.06 -15.01
C CYS A 998 28.79 -44.66 -15.39
N PHE A 999 29.10 -43.65 -14.59
CA PHE A 999 28.83 -42.26 -14.98
C PHE A 999 29.55 -41.90 -16.29
N ALA A 1000 28.99 -40.97 -17.06
CA ALA A 1000 29.53 -40.52 -18.33
C ALA A 1000 30.88 -39.81 -18.14
N ASN A 1001 30.98 -38.97 -17.11
CA ASN A 1001 32.16 -38.18 -16.78
C ASN A 1001 32.42 -38.18 -15.26
N PRO A 1002 32.83 -39.32 -14.66
CA PRO A 1002 33.00 -39.44 -13.20
C PRO A 1002 34.12 -38.55 -12.61
N SER A 1003 34.82 -37.78 -13.46
CA SER A 1003 35.79 -36.75 -13.09
C SER A 1003 35.21 -35.34 -12.97
N ASN A 1004 33.96 -35.13 -13.37
CA ASN A 1004 33.25 -33.86 -13.26
C ASN A 1004 32.09 -34.01 -12.26
N GLU A 1005 32.18 -33.33 -11.13
CA GLU A 1005 31.12 -33.34 -10.10
C GLU A 1005 29.83 -32.60 -10.50
N ASN A 1006 29.83 -31.97 -11.68
CA ASN A 1006 28.68 -31.37 -12.36
C ASN A 1006 28.06 -32.29 -13.42
N ASP A 1007 28.53 -33.53 -13.57
CA ASP A 1007 28.10 -34.45 -14.63
C ASP A 1007 28.07 -35.90 -14.08
N LEU A 1008 26.99 -36.18 -13.32
CA LEU A 1008 26.68 -37.51 -12.79
C LEU A 1008 25.67 -38.28 -13.68
N HIS A 1009 25.56 -37.92 -14.96
CA HIS A 1009 24.81 -38.67 -15.96
C HIS A 1009 25.29 -40.10 -16.03
N ILE A 1010 24.37 -41.05 -16.11
CA ILE A 1010 24.75 -42.45 -16.32
C ILE A 1010 25.08 -42.68 -17.80
N ALA A 1011 26.26 -43.24 -18.08
CA ALA A 1011 26.65 -43.56 -19.44
C ALA A 1011 25.66 -44.55 -20.06
N LYS A 1012 25.53 -44.50 -21.39
CA LYS A 1012 24.68 -45.40 -22.18
C LYS A 1012 24.83 -46.90 -21.84
N GLU A 1013 26.04 -47.31 -21.45
CA GLU A 1013 26.39 -48.70 -21.14
C GLU A 1013 26.28 -49.03 -19.64
N SER A 1014 25.71 -48.12 -18.85
CA SER A 1014 25.41 -48.28 -17.42
C SER A 1014 24.44 -49.42 -17.15
N ILE A 1015 24.65 -50.11 -16.02
CA ILE A 1015 23.72 -51.12 -15.50
C ILE A 1015 22.47 -50.52 -14.84
N CYS A 1016 22.44 -49.20 -14.61
CA CYS A 1016 21.25 -48.47 -14.14
C CYS A 1016 20.21 -48.22 -15.23
N LYS A 1017 20.62 -48.31 -16.50
CA LYS A 1017 19.77 -48.09 -17.68
C LYS A 1017 18.60 -49.08 -17.71
N ASP A 1018 17.38 -48.57 -17.92
CA ASP A 1018 16.14 -49.35 -17.97
C ASP A 1018 15.89 -50.28 -16.73
N ALA A 1019 16.58 -50.05 -15.60
CA ALA A 1019 16.62 -50.99 -14.48
C ALA A 1019 15.70 -50.62 -13.29
N GLY A 1020 15.09 -49.43 -13.31
CA GLY A 1020 14.26 -48.93 -12.23
C GLY A 1020 12.83 -49.51 -12.19
N TYR A 1021 12.12 -49.22 -11.11
CA TYR A 1021 10.73 -49.64 -10.90
C TYR A 1021 9.73 -48.61 -11.42
N LEU A 1022 8.69 -49.08 -12.14
CA LEU A 1022 7.75 -48.26 -12.92
C LEU A 1022 6.33 -48.12 -12.33
N TYR A 1023 5.87 -49.10 -11.55
CA TYR A 1023 4.43 -49.30 -11.37
C TYR A 1023 3.84 -48.61 -10.14
N GLY A 1024 3.03 -47.57 -10.37
CA GLY A 1024 2.10 -46.99 -9.38
C GLY A 1024 2.74 -46.08 -8.35
N VAL A 1025 3.80 -45.35 -8.72
CA VAL A 1025 4.58 -44.47 -7.83
C VAL A 1025 4.82 -43.07 -8.41
N TYR A 1026 4.71 -42.89 -9.73
CA TYR A 1026 5.06 -41.68 -10.46
C TYR A 1026 3.81 -40.86 -10.79
N GLY A 1027 3.88 -39.53 -10.63
CA GLY A 1027 2.87 -38.60 -11.15
C GLY A 1027 2.98 -38.43 -12.66
N GLU A 1028 1.95 -37.89 -13.33
CA GLU A 1028 1.96 -37.72 -14.79
C GLU A 1028 2.98 -36.68 -15.28
N ASN A 1029 3.48 -35.81 -14.38
CA ASN A 1029 4.38 -34.69 -14.67
C ASN A 1029 5.71 -34.76 -13.88
N GLU A 1030 6.12 -35.92 -13.37
CA GLU A 1030 7.40 -36.03 -12.64
C GLU A 1030 8.58 -35.98 -13.63
N THR A 1031 9.51 -35.05 -13.40
CA THR A 1031 10.77 -34.96 -14.15
C THR A 1031 11.89 -35.76 -13.48
N ASP A 1032 13.06 -35.83 -14.10
CA ASP A 1032 14.33 -36.05 -13.44
C ASP A 1032 15.00 -34.71 -13.08
N ILE A 1033 16.31 -34.72 -12.82
CA ILE A 1033 17.04 -33.56 -12.33
C ILE A 1033 17.20 -32.46 -13.39
N ASP A 1034 17.43 -32.79 -14.66
CA ASP A 1034 17.61 -31.83 -15.76
C ASP A 1034 16.28 -31.38 -16.41
N GLY A 1035 15.16 -32.01 -16.01
CA GLY A 1035 13.81 -31.57 -16.36
C GLY A 1035 13.08 -32.48 -17.35
N GLU A 1036 13.70 -33.57 -17.80
CA GLU A 1036 13.10 -34.58 -18.67
C GLU A 1036 12.02 -35.38 -17.94
N ALA A 1037 10.98 -35.80 -18.66
CA ALA A 1037 9.93 -36.65 -18.09
C ALA A 1037 10.48 -38.02 -17.64
N ARG A 1038 10.40 -38.31 -16.33
CA ARG A 1038 11.05 -39.45 -15.65
C ARG A 1038 10.62 -40.85 -16.11
N VAL A 1039 9.60 -40.95 -16.96
CA VAL A 1039 9.10 -42.23 -17.50
C VAL A 1039 9.07 -42.19 -19.02
N LYS A 1040 10.21 -42.52 -19.64
CA LYS A 1040 10.42 -42.47 -21.08
C LYS A 1040 10.06 -43.80 -21.73
N ASN A 1041 9.08 -43.80 -22.65
CA ASN A 1041 8.63 -45.00 -23.37
C ASN A 1041 8.23 -46.20 -22.47
N GLY A 1042 7.77 -45.93 -21.24
CA GLY A 1042 7.46 -46.97 -20.26
C GLY A 1042 8.69 -47.66 -19.66
N ARG A 1043 9.82 -46.96 -19.60
CA ARG A 1043 11.07 -47.34 -18.93
C ARG A 1043 11.51 -46.22 -17.99
N ILE A 1044 12.42 -46.56 -17.07
CA ILE A 1044 12.99 -45.65 -16.08
C ILE A 1044 14.35 -46.17 -15.62
N GLU A 1045 15.26 -45.22 -15.47
CA GLU A 1045 16.63 -45.39 -15.03
C GLU A 1045 16.70 -45.43 -13.49
N ILE A 1046 17.78 -45.99 -12.93
CA ILE A 1046 18.12 -45.86 -11.51
C ILE A 1046 19.06 -44.66 -11.35
N GLY A 1047 18.77 -43.75 -10.41
CA GLY A 1047 19.49 -42.49 -10.20
C GLY A 1047 18.56 -41.27 -10.27
N GLY A 1048 19.11 -40.07 -10.07
CA GLY A 1048 18.40 -38.80 -10.27
C GLY A 1048 18.31 -38.31 -11.70
N ASP A 1049 18.96 -39.03 -12.61
CA ASP A 1049 19.28 -38.58 -13.96
C ASP A 1049 19.23 -39.81 -14.90
N GLU A 1050 18.99 -39.58 -16.19
CA GLU A 1050 18.89 -40.59 -17.24
C GLU A 1050 20.23 -40.79 -17.99
N CYS A 1051 20.21 -41.60 -19.05
CA CYS A 1051 21.35 -41.84 -19.93
C CYS A 1051 21.19 -41.18 -21.31
N TYR A 1052 20.24 -40.25 -21.43
CA TYR A 1052 19.79 -39.69 -22.70
C TYR A 1052 20.13 -38.21 -22.77
N ILE A 1053 21.23 -37.92 -23.46
CA ILE A 1053 21.67 -36.57 -23.78
C ILE A 1053 20.51 -35.72 -24.32
N SER A 1054 20.18 -34.65 -23.61
CA SER A 1054 19.19 -33.64 -23.97
C SER A 1054 19.87 -32.33 -24.38
N PRO A 1055 19.16 -31.39 -25.04
CA PRO A 1055 19.62 -30.01 -25.15
C PRO A 1055 19.74 -29.29 -23.80
N ALA A 1056 19.13 -29.82 -22.72
CA ALA A 1056 19.29 -29.30 -21.37
C ALA A 1056 20.70 -29.55 -20.81
N ASP A 1057 21.32 -30.71 -21.01
CA ASP A 1057 22.55 -31.08 -20.29
C ASP A 1057 23.88 -30.52 -20.86
N TYR A 1058 23.86 -29.57 -21.81
CA TYR A 1058 25.05 -29.15 -22.57
C TYR A 1058 25.17 -27.63 -22.81
N ASP A 1059 25.35 -26.84 -21.75
CA ASP A 1059 26.09 -25.57 -21.83
C ASP A 1059 27.39 -25.61 -21.00
N ASP A 1060 28.41 -24.90 -21.48
CA ASP A 1060 29.78 -24.95 -20.93
C ASP A 1060 29.94 -24.14 -19.61
N SER A 1061 28.84 -23.82 -18.91
CA SER A 1061 28.86 -23.08 -17.63
C SER A 1061 29.39 -23.91 -16.46
N GLY A 1062 29.32 -25.24 -16.56
CA GLY A 1062 29.70 -26.14 -15.47
C GLY A 1062 28.67 -26.20 -14.34
N ILE A 1063 27.40 -25.87 -14.61
CA ILE A 1063 26.27 -26.01 -13.69
C ILE A 1063 25.21 -26.90 -14.35
N VAL A 1064 24.66 -27.86 -13.58
CA VAL A 1064 23.53 -28.73 -14.00
C VAL A 1064 22.32 -27.85 -14.32
N ASN A 1065 21.60 -28.12 -15.41
CA ASN A 1065 20.89 -27.05 -16.12
C ASN A 1065 19.50 -26.70 -15.58
N PHE A 1066 19.49 -26.19 -14.34
CA PHE A 1066 18.31 -25.68 -13.67
C PHE A 1066 17.92 -24.25 -14.05
N LEU A 1067 18.85 -23.50 -14.65
CA LEU A 1067 18.89 -22.04 -14.47
C LEU A 1067 18.95 -21.22 -15.76
N ASP A 1068 18.83 -21.82 -16.96
CA ASP A 1068 18.90 -21.00 -18.18
C ASP A 1068 17.87 -21.28 -19.30
N TYR A 1069 17.70 -20.26 -20.13
CA TYR A 1069 16.89 -20.11 -21.34
C TYR A 1069 15.36 -20.21 -21.25
N ALA A 1070 14.72 -20.96 -20.35
CA ALA A 1070 13.25 -20.94 -20.28
C ALA A 1070 12.67 -19.59 -19.80
N PRO A 1071 13.20 -18.95 -18.73
CA PRO A 1071 12.78 -17.60 -18.34
C PRO A 1071 13.29 -16.52 -19.33
N PHE A 1072 14.54 -16.64 -19.78
CA PHE A 1072 15.16 -15.69 -20.70
C PHE A 1072 14.43 -15.63 -22.06
N ALA A 1073 14.05 -16.78 -22.63
CA ALA A 1073 13.30 -16.82 -23.89
C ALA A 1073 11.86 -16.28 -23.76
N ASN A 1074 11.23 -16.38 -22.57
CA ASN A 1074 9.92 -15.78 -22.31
C ASN A 1074 10.02 -14.25 -22.15
N ASN A 1075 11.04 -13.75 -21.45
CA ASN A 1075 11.29 -12.30 -21.32
C ASN A 1075 11.65 -11.67 -22.69
N TRP A 1076 12.50 -12.34 -23.47
CA TRP A 1076 12.92 -11.88 -24.81
C TRP A 1076 11.75 -11.85 -25.82
N GLN A 1077 10.74 -12.71 -25.66
CA GLN A 1077 9.54 -12.68 -26.52
C GLN A 1077 8.51 -11.62 -26.14
N THR A 1078 8.58 -11.05 -24.93
CA THR A 1078 7.50 -10.20 -24.37
C THR A 1078 7.89 -8.74 -24.15
N THR A 1079 9.18 -8.41 -24.03
CA THR A 1079 9.66 -7.03 -23.83
C THR A 1079 10.61 -6.58 -24.94
N ASN A 1080 10.44 -5.33 -25.43
CA ASN A 1080 11.16 -4.85 -26.61
C ASN A 1080 12.62 -4.50 -26.31
N ALA A 1081 13.52 -5.21 -27.01
CA ALA A 1081 14.80 -4.74 -27.55
C ALA A 1081 15.40 -3.44 -26.97
N ASN A 1082 16.30 -3.60 -25.98
CA ASN A 1082 17.58 -2.88 -25.88
C ASN A 1082 18.39 -3.41 -24.67
N ILE A 1083 19.39 -4.24 -24.91
CA ILE A 1083 20.72 -4.29 -24.25
C ILE A 1083 21.52 -5.43 -24.90
N SER A 1084 22.83 -5.23 -25.04
CA SER A 1084 23.77 -6.15 -25.70
C SER A 1084 24.60 -6.93 -24.67
N LEU A 1085 25.20 -8.04 -25.08
CA LEU A 1085 26.27 -8.73 -24.36
C LEU A 1085 27.65 -8.24 -24.87
N ASP A 1086 27.91 -6.93 -24.66
CA ASP A 1086 29.17 -6.13 -24.82
C ASP A 1086 30.09 -6.38 -26.07
N ASP A 1087 30.61 -5.36 -26.80
CA ASP A 1087 31.28 -4.14 -26.29
C ASP A 1087 31.39 -2.99 -27.35
N ASP A 1088 30.54 -2.89 -28.40
CA ASP A 1088 30.68 -1.79 -29.41
C ASP A 1088 29.42 -1.03 -29.87
N ASN A 1089 28.23 -1.42 -29.41
CA ASN A 1089 27.00 -0.60 -29.39
C ASN A 1089 26.42 -0.20 -30.79
N ASP A 1090 26.59 -1.06 -31.80
CA ASP A 1090 25.80 -1.12 -33.04
C ASP A 1090 25.40 -2.59 -33.29
N VAL A 1091 24.31 -2.86 -34.02
CA VAL A 1091 23.86 -4.24 -34.29
C VAL A 1091 24.17 -4.63 -35.74
N ASP A 1092 25.04 -5.61 -35.91
CA ASP A 1092 25.76 -5.91 -37.15
C ASP A 1092 25.65 -7.41 -37.50
N VAL A 1093 26.12 -7.81 -38.69
CA VAL A 1093 26.02 -9.20 -39.16
C VAL A 1093 26.99 -10.16 -38.45
N CYS A 1094 27.94 -9.64 -37.67
CA CYS A 1094 28.90 -10.39 -36.87
C CYS A 1094 28.24 -10.96 -35.60
N ASP A 1095 27.27 -10.25 -35.00
CA ASP A 1095 26.51 -10.73 -33.85
C ASP A 1095 25.71 -11.99 -34.22
N LEU A 1096 25.08 -11.95 -35.40
CA LEU A 1096 24.39 -13.10 -35.99
C LEU A 1096 25.36 -14.23 -36.38
N ALA A 1097 26.64 -13.92 -36.64
CA ALA A 1097 27.65 -14.91 -36.98
C ALA A 1097 28.16 -15.66 -35.75
N LEU A 1098 28.34 -14.99 -34.60
CA LEU A 1098 28.67 -15.61 -33.31
C LEU A 1098 27.56 -16.58 -32.88
N PHE A 1099 26.30 -16.14 -32.91
CA PHE A 1099 25.14 -17.01 -32.66
C PHE A 1099 25.07 -18.22 -33.61
N CYS A 1100 25.64 -18.14 -34.81
CA CYS A 1100 25.68 -19.25 -35.77
C CYS A 1100 26.94 -20.14 -35.70
N GLU A 1101 28.05 -19.70 -35.07
CA GLU A 1101 29.22 -20.58 -34.85
C GLU A 1101 28.92 -21.58 -33.74
N ASP A 1102 28.38 -21.13 -32.61
CA ASP A 1102 28.15 -21.98 -31.43
C ASP A 1102 26.97 -22.96 -31.61
N TRP A 1103 25.91 -22.55 -32.33
CA TRP A 1103 24.68 -23.36 -32.44
C TRP A 1103 24.71 -24.47 -33.50
N LEU A 1104 25.80 -24.63 -34.27
CA LEU A 1104 25.83 -25.52 -35.46
C LEU A 1104 27.04 -26.47 -35.62
N TRP A 1105 28.02 -26.50 -34.72
CA TRP A 1105 29.23 -27.32 -34.90
C TRP A 1105 29.62 -28.23 -33.74
N GLN A 1106 29.30 -29.53 -33.86
CA GLN A 1106 30.15 -30.56 -33.26
C GLN A 1106 31.43 -30.77 -34.09
N ASN A 1107 32.54 -31.04 -33.38
CA ASN A 1107 33.83 -31.40 -33.97
C ASN A 1107 33.77 -32.71 -34.77
N ALA A 1108 33.54 -32.60 -36.09
CA ALA A 1108 33.72 -33.70 -37.02
C ALA A 1108 35.21 -34.05 -37.18
N THR A 1109 35.67 -35.05 -36.43
CA THR A 1109 37.01 -35.61 -36.61
C THR A 1109 37.15 -36.34 -37.95
N GLU A 1110 38.28 -36.11 -38.62
CA GLU A 1110 38.77 -36.82 -39.82
C GLU A 1110 37.93 -36.77 -41.12
N THR A 1111 38.29 -35.81 -41.99
CA THR A 1111 38.33 -35.96 -43.46
C THR A 1111 37.04 -36.43 -44.20
N THR A 1112 36.16 -35.50 -44.58
CA THR A 1112 35.87 -35.13 -46.00
C THR A 1112 34.62 -34.25 -46.16
N GLY A 1113 34.72 -33.22 -47.02
CA GLY A 1113 33.60 -32.65 -47.81
C GLY A 1113 32.46 -31.91 -47.06
N TRP A 1114 32.41 -30.59 -47.19
CA TRP A 1114 31.30 -29.78 -46.68
C TRP A 1114 30.01 -29.97 -47.50
N MET A 1115 28.85 -29.98 -46.83
CA MET A 1115 27.53 -29.88 -47.46
C MET A 1115 26.68 -28.82 -46.77
N LEU A 1116 26.27 -27.80 -47.53
CA LEU A 1116 25.27 -26.82 -47.14
C LEU A 1116 23.87 -27.41 -47.37
N TRP A 1117 23.01 -27.46 -46.35
CA TRP A 1117 21.61 -27.86 -46.54
C TRP A 1117 20.72 -26.63 -46.73
N THR A 1118 20.38 -26.32 -47.98
CA THR A 1118 19.23 -25.46 -48.29
C THR A 1118 18.05 -26.31 -48.72
N ALA A 1119 16.89 -26.11 -48.10
CA ALA A 1119 15.67 -26.83 -48.45
C ALA A 1119 15.06 -26.25 -49.74
N GLY A 1120 15.38 -26.83 -50.90
CA GLY A 1120 14.65 -26.54 -52.14
C GLY A 1120 15.34 -26.91 -53.46
N GLN A 1121 14.76 -27.90 -54.16
CA GLN A 1121 15.03 -28.30 -55.56
C GLN A 1121 16.37 -29.05 -55.82
N GLU A 1122 16.47 -29.66 -57.00
CA GLU A 1122 17.31 -30.83 -57.28
C GLU A 1122 18.77 -30.51 -57.73
N GLU A 1123 19.64 -31.52 -57.58
CA GLU A 1123 21.04 -31.65 -58.07
C GLU A 1123 22.21 -31.01 -57.25
N MET A 1124 23.21 -31.84 -56.90
CA MET A 1124 24.46 -31.44 -56.21
C MET A 1124 25.57 -31.05 -57.18
N MET A 1125 26.44 -30.11 -56.76
CA MET A 1125 27.82 -30.03 -57.27
C MET A 1125 28.81 -29.66 -56.15
N ILE A 1126 29.92 -30.40 -56.07
CA ILE A 1126 30.98 -30.25 -55.06
C ILE A 1126 32.17 -29.51 -55.66
N MET A 1127 32.79 -28.59 -54.92
CA MET A 1127 34.16 -28.10 -55.18
C MET A 1127 34.96 -27.95 -53.88
N SER A 1128 36.26 -28.24 -53.95
CA SER A 1128 37.18 -28.33 -52.81
C SER A 1128 38.53 -27.64 -53.11
N MET A 1129 39.35 -27.46 -52.06
CA MET A 1129 40.80 -27.11 -51.98
C MET A 1129 41.11 -25.77 -51.26
N PRO A 1130 42.32 -25.58 -50.68
CA PRO A 1130 43.15 -26.53 -49.91
C PRO A 1130 43.78 -25.90 -48.63
N SER A 1131 44.48 -26.72 -47.83
CA SER A 1131 45.16 -26.35 -46.58
C SER A 1131 46.64 -25.95 -46.73
N GLU A 1132 47.17 -25.08 -45.84
CA GLU A 1132 48.42 -25.23 -45.02
C GLU A 1132 49.15 -23.92 -44.59
N SER A 1133 49.65 -23.91 -43.35
CA SER A 1133 50.95 -23.35 -42.86
C SER A 1133 51.14 -21.91 -42.25
N THR A 1134 51.44 -21.91 -40.94
CA THR A 1134 52.58 -21.25 -40.22
C THR A 1134 52.79 -19.72 -40.05
N THR A 1135 52.92 -19.34 -38.75
CA THR A 1135 53.91 -18.43 -38.08
C THR A 1135 53.87 -16.88 -38.14
N ILE A 1136 53.79 -16.31 -36.92
CA ILE A 1136 54.65 -15.25 -36.32
C ILE A 1136 54.38 -13.74 -36.56
N GLU A 1137 54.33 -13.03 -35.41
CA GLU A 1137 54.59 -11.60 -35.11
C GLU A 1137 53.61 -10.47 -35.45
N THR A 1138 53.78 -9.40 -34.65
CA THR A 1138 52.89 -8.28 -34.43
C THR A 1138 53.17 -7.07 -35.33
N SER A 1139 52.10 -6.32 -35.58
CA SER A 1139 52.06 -4.89 -35.98
C SER A 1139 52.29 -4.51 -37.46
N LEU A 1140 51.40 -3.61 -37.90
CA LEU A 1140 51.55 -2.62 -38.96
C LEU A 1140 51.32 -3.03 -40.44
N MET A 1141 50.04 -3.16 -40.83
CA MET A 1141 49.59 -2.84 -42.21
C MET A 1141 48.31 -1.98 -42.20
N LEU A 1142 48.43 -0.77 -41.65
CA LEU A 1142 47.47 0.30 -41.88
C LEU A 1142 47.78 0.95 -43.24
N SER A 1143 47.16 0.50 -44.35
CA SER A 1143 47.02 1.27 -45.63
C SER A 1143 46.50 0.49 -46.86
N THR A 1144 45.20 0.13 -46.91
CA THR A 1144 44.54 -0.18 -48.23
C THR A 1144 43.04 0.10 -48.35
N ALA A 1145 42.33 0.48 -47.28
CA ALA A 1145 40.89 0.78 -47.35
C ALA A 1145 40.55 2.24 -47.76
N ALA A 1146 41.53 3.02 -48.24
CA ALA A 1146 41.42 4.47 -48.44
C ALA A 1146 41.05 4.93 -49.87
N GLU A 1147 40.74 4.03 -50.81
CA GLU A 1147 40.41 4.39 -52.21
C GLU A 1147 39.02 3.89 -52.71
N SER A 1148 38.08 3.58 -51.80
CA SER A 1148 36.68 3.23 -52.16
C SER A 1148 35.69 4.41 -52.05
N ILE A 1149 36.11 5.60 -51.58
CA ILE A 1149 35.26 6.80 -51.59
C ILE A 1149 35.26 7.43 -53.00
N ALA A 1150 34.51 6.83 -53.93
CA ALA A 1150 34.34 7.36 -55.28
C ALA A 1150 33.03 6.95 -55.99
N LYS A 1151 31.86 7.18 -55.35
CA LYS A 1151 30.54 7.34 -56.03
C LYS A 1151 29.44 7.85 -55.08
N GLN A 1152 29.30 9.17 -54.98
CA GLN A 1152 28.02 9.81 -54.62
C GLN A 1152 27.39 10.42 -55.89
N PRO A 1153 26.06 10.65 -55.92
CA PRO A 1153 25.62 12.02 -55.60
C PRO A 1153 24.30 12.14 -54.81
N ASN A 1154 24.41 12.73 -53.61
CA ASN A 1154 23.60 13.85 -53.09
C ASN A 1154 22.05 13.79 -53.06
N ARG A 1155 21.49 13.60 -51.86
CA ARG A 1155 20.67 14.57 -51.07
C ARG A 1155 20.27 13.88 -49.75
N LEU A 1156 20.33 14.47 -48.55
CA LEU A 1156 20.45 15.88 -48.13
C LEU A 1156 21.55 16.10 -47.07
N LYS A 1157 22.12 17.32 -47.07
CA LYS A 1157 22.67 17.95 -45.86
C LYS A 1157 21.51 18.51 -45.03
N THR A 1158 21.58 18.51 -43.70
CA THR A 1158 21.73 19.71 -42.82
C THR A 1158 21.76 19.27 -41.34
N LYS A 1159 22.54 19.96 -40.49
CA LYS A 1159 22.66 19.80 -39.02
C LYS A 1159 23.39 18.54 -38.48
N PHE A 1160 24.70 18.49 -38.71
CA PHE A 1160 25.67 18.22 -37.63
C PHE A 1160 27.00 18.89 -38.00
N GLN A 1161 27.40 19.94 -37.27
CA GLN A 1161 28.75 20.49 -37.37
C GLN A 1161 29.08 21.41 -36.17
N LYS A 1162 30.15 21.03 -35.46
CA LYS A 1162 30.90 21.76 -34.40
C LYS A 1162 30.26 21.74 -32.99
N PHE A 1163 31.05 21.65 -31.92
CA PHE A 1163 32.51 21.77 -31.80
C PHE A 1163 33.17 20.58 -31.09
N TYR A 1164 34.21 20.03 -31.73
CA TYR A 1164 35.37 19.42 -31.06
C TYR A 1164 36.55 20.38 -31.29
N ASP A 1165 37.14 20.87 -30.21
CA ASP A 1165 38.44 21.54 -30.06
C ASP A 1165 38.61 21.57 -28.52
N ILE A 1166 39.64 21.02 -27.87
CA ILE A 1166 41.06 21.39 -27.89
C ILE A 1166 41.94 20.19 -27.42
N THR A 1167 43.21 20.18 -27.84
CA THR A 1167 44.30 19.23 -27.51
C THR A 1167 44.76 19.20 -26.03
N PRO A 1168 45.54 18.18 -25.61
CA PRO A 1168 45.73 17.86 -24.18
C PRO A 1168 46.85 18.64 -23.48
N THR A 1169 46.58 19.16 -22.28
CA THR A 1169 47.61 19.53 -21.28
C THR A 1169 47.12 19.39 -19.83
N THR A 1170 47.82 18.52 -19.07
CA THR A 1170 48.09 18.64 -17.62
C THR A 1170 46.95 18.78 -16.60
N THR A 1171 46.20 17.70 -16.32
CA THR A 1171 45.59 17.50 -14.97
C THR A 1171 45.40 16.06 -14.47
N ILE A 1172 45.86 15.01 -15.19
CA ILE A 1172 45.83 13.62 -14.68
C ILE A 1172 46.96 13.40 -13.64
N SER A 1173 46.81 14.01 -12.46
CA SER A 1173 47.68 13.73 -11.31
C SER A 1173 47.07 14.06 -9.94
N ALA A 1174 45.84 14.61 -9.88
CA ALA A 1174 45.11 14.81 -8.62
C ALA A 1174 44.36 13.52 -8.22
N LYS A 1175 43.32 13.15 -8.97
CA LYS A 1175 42.50 11.95 -8.72
C LYS A 1175 43.31 10.64 -8.58
N GLN A 1176 44.45 10.52 -9.26
CA GLN A 1176 45.29 9.32 -9.16
C GLN A 1176 46.18 9.29 -7.90
N ARG A 1177 46.52 10.45 -7.32
CA ARG A 1177 47.13 10.54 -5.98
C ARG A 1177 46.10 10.37 -4.87
N GLU A 1178 44.86 10.78 -5.10
CA GLU A 1178 43.72 10.58 -4.21
C GLU A 1178 43.36 9.09 -4.10
N LEU A 1179 43.29 8.39 -5.24
CA LEU A 1179 43.07 6.93 -5.29
C LEU A 1179 44.20 6.13 -4.62
N GLU A 1180 45.47 6.53 -4.77
CA GLU A 1180 46.57 5.86 -4.05
C GLU A 1180 46.66 6.26 -2.57
N SER A 1181 46.22 7.46 -2.19
CA SER A 1181 46.06 7.85 -0.78
C SER A 1181 45.01 7.00 -0.08
N LEU A 1182 43.86 6.76 -0.73
CA LEU A 1182 42.79 5.89 -0.22
C LEU A 1182 43.25 4.42 -0.13
N LYS A 1183 44.00 3.92 -1.13
CA LYS A 1183 44.60 2.58 -1.08
C LYS A 1183 45.66 2.44 0.01
N ALA A 1184 46.42 3.50 0.31
CA ALA A 1184 47.38 3.50 1.42
C ALA A 1184 46.69 3.49 2.79
N GLN A 1185 45.62 4.25 2.98
CA GLN A 1185 44.85 4.26 4.24
C GLN A 1185 44.14 2.91 4.51
N ARG A 1186 43.72 2.20 3.46
CA ARG A 1186 43.10 0.86 3.59
C ARG A 1186 44.12 -0.25 3.95
N ALA A 1187 45.42 0.01 3.86
CA ALA A 1187 46.48 -0.97 4.15
C ALA A 1187 46.99 -0.96 5.61
N GLU A 1188 46.66 0.02 6.44
CA GLU A 1188 47.12 0.10 7.84
C GLU A 1188 46.12 -0.46 8.87
N ARG A 1189 44.92 -0.91 8.45
CA ARG A 1189 43.92 -1.54 9.34
C ARG A 1189 43.91 -3.08 9.35
N ILE A 1190 44.89 -3.76 8.73
CA ILE A 1190 45.03 -5.22 8.80
C ILE A 1190 46.41 -5.58 9.34
N ALA A 1191 46.49 -5.83 10.64
CA ALA A 1191 47.65 -6.44 11.29
C ALA A 1191 47.31 -7.90 11.67
N PRO A 1192 48.04 -8.91 11.17
CA PRO A 1192 47.70 -10.31 11.41
C PRO A 1192 48.08 -10.75 12.83
N SER A 1193 47.11 -11.31 13.56
CA SER A 1193 47.36 -11.96 14.85
C SER A 1193 48.15 -13.27 14.64
N LYS A 1194 49.08 -13.55 15.56
CA LYS A 1194 49.98 -14.72 15.46
C LYS A 1194 49.27 -16.00 15.88
N ALA A 1195 49.53 -17.07 15.13
CA ALA A 1195 49.19 -18.43 15.50
C ALA A 1195 49.75 -18.83 16.87
N ILE A 1196 48.95 -19.56 17.65
CA ILE A 1196 49.36 -20.33 18.83
C ILE A 1196 48.79 -21.74 18.66
N GLU A 1197 49.68 -22.73 18.56
CA GLU A 1197 49.31 -24.16 18.52
C GLU A 1197 48.91 -24.69 19.90
N PRO A 1198 48.10 -25.77 19.98
CA PRO A 1198 47.45 -26.20 21.22
C PRO A 1198 48.39 -26.92 22.18
N MET A 1199 48.17 -26.76 23.48
CA MET A 1199 48.85 -27.56 24.51
C MET A 1199 47.85 -28.09 25.56
N SER A 1200 47.89 -29.40 25.74
CA SER A 1200 47.00 -30.20 26.60
C SER A 1200 47.26 -30.07 28.11
N LEU A 1201 46.21 -30.20 28.94
CA LEU A 1201 46.08 -31.05 30.16
C LEU A 1201 44.78 -30.63 30.90
N SER A 1202 43.70 -31.43 30.99
CA SER A 1202 43.47 -32.63 31.84
C SER A 1202 42.87 -32.37 33.25
N SER A 1203 41.60 -32.75 33.41
CA SER A 1203 40.99 -33.44 34.57
C SER A 1203 40.77 -32.76 35.94
N ASN A 1204 39.58 -33.07 36.51
CA ASN A 1204 39.10 -32.90 37.90
C ASN A 1204 38.66 -31.45 38.27
N LEU A 1205 37.59 -31.20 39.05
CA LEU A 1205 36.73 -32.06 39.89
C LEU A 1205 35.20 -31.89 39.61
N ALA A 1206 34.38 -32.73 40.24
CA ALA A 1206 32.92 -32.80 40.13
C ALA A 1206 32.17 -32.17 41.35
N ILE A 1207 30.84 -32.43 41.46
CA ILE A 1207 29.91 -32.23 42.62
C ILE A 1207 29.29 -30.81 42.69
N GLU A 1208 27.98 -30.57 42.90
CA GLU A 1208 26.75 -31.42 42.96
C GLU A 1208 25.47 -30.58 42.66
N SER A 1209 24.29 -31.19 42.82
CA SER A 1209 22.92 -30.74 42.47
C SER A 1209 22.22 -29.74 43.42
N ALA A 1210 21.06 -29.22 42.95
CA ALA A 1210 19.93 -28.62 43.69
C ALA A 1210 20.12 -27.14 44.14
N GLU A 1211 19.09 -26.29 44.29
CA GLU A 1211 17.62 -26.39 44.06
C GLU A 1211 17.05 -24.96 43.83
N SER A 1212 15.75 -24.82 43.54
CA SER A 1212 15.06 -23.55 43.24
C SER A 1212 14.97 -22.53 44.40
N VAL A 1213 15.23 -21.24 44.13
CA VAL A 1213 14.74 -20.08 44.92
C VAL A 1213 14.37 -18.90 44.00
N GLU A 1214 13.43 -18.09 44.46
CA GLU A 1214 12.72 -16.93 43.88
C GLU A 1214 13.58 -15.66 43.59
N PRO A 1215 13.03 -14.59 42.95
CA PRO A 1215 13.83 -13.52 42.35
C PRO A 1215 14.47 -12.59 43.39
N ILE A 1216 15.65 -12.08 43.04
CA ILE A 1216 16.38 -11.08 43.82
C ILE A 1216 16.15 -9.71 43.20
N GLU A 1217 15.37 -8.87 43.88
CA GLU A 1217 15.66 -7.44 43.92
C GLU A 1217 16.95 -7.27 44.73
N ASP A 1218 18.03 -6.79 44.13
CA ASP A 1218 19.16 -6.26 44.90
C ASP A 1218 19.57 -4.89 44.36
N VAL A 1219 19.85 -3.99 45.31
CA VAL A 1219 20.18 -2.60 45.09
C VAL A 1219 21.64 -2.50 44.65
N PHE A 1220 21.93 -1.64 43.67
CA PHE A 1220 23.29 -1.35 43.20
C PHE A 1220 24.16 -0.83 44.38
N ASP A 1221 25.16 -1.60 44.82
CA ASP A 1221 26.15 -1.10 45.79
C ASP A 1221 27.25 -0.33 45.05
N VAL A 1222 27.15 0.99 45.13
CA VAL A 1222 28.12 1.94 44.57
C VAL A 1222 29.53 1.69 45.09
N ASN A 1223 29.69 1.21 46.33
CA ASN A 1223 31.01 1.00 46.93
C ASN A 1223 31.72 -0.21 46.32
N GLU A 1224 31.01 -1.32 46.09
CA GLU A 1224 31.59 -2.52 45.45
C GLU A 1224 31.98 -2.23 43.99
N THR A 1225 31.22 -1.36 43.31
CA THR A 1225 31.55 -0.86 41.97
C THR A 1225 32.79 0.04 41.95
N LEU A 1226 32.94 0.93 42.95
CA LEU A 1226 34.12 1.79 43.10
C LEU A 1226 35.39 1.00 43.46
N ASP A 1227 35.29 0.01 44.35
CA ASP A 1227 36.41 -0.86 44.71
C ASP A 1227 36.88 -1.68 43.49
N TRP A 1228 35.96 -2.20 42.67
CA TRP A 1228 36.28 -2.89 41.41
C TRP A 1228 36.95 -1.96 40.38
N LEU A 1229 36.50 -0.69 40.28
CA LEU A 1229 37.12 0.32 39.41
C LEU A 1229 38.56 0.62 39.85
N ASP A 1230 38.81 0.75 41.15
CA ASP A 1230 40.13 1.04 41.72
C ASP A 1230 41.09 -0.15 41.55
N ASP A 1231 40.60 -1.39 41.66
CA ASP A 1231 41.37 -2.60 41.34
C ASP A 1231 41.74 -2.66 39.84
N LEU A 1232 40.84 -2.26 38.93
CA LEU A 1232 41.11 -2.15 37.49
C LEU A 1232 42.11 -1.05 37.12
N TRP A 1233 42.11 0.07 37.86
CA TRP A 1233 43.08 1.13 37.67
C TRP A 1233 44.45 0.74 38.21
N THR A 1234 44.51 0.13 39.40
CA THR A 1234 45.77 -0.28 40.04
C THR A 1234 46.38 -1.56 39.46
N SER A 1235 45.59 -2.44 38.82
CA SER A 1235 46.10 -3.54 37.99
C SER A 1235 46.79 -3.05 36.71
N GLY A 1236 46.48 -1.82 36.28
CA GLY A 1236 47.00 -1.21 35.06
C GLY A 1236 46.24 -1.61 33.79
N GLU A 1237 45.11 -2.31 33.89
CA GLU A 1237 44.30 -2.71 32.73
C GLU A 1237 43.64 -1.50 32.05
N LEU A 1238 43.35 -0.43 32.80
CA LEU A 1238 42.87 0.86 32.28
C LEU A 1238 44.00 1.84 31.89
N ALA A 1239 45.26 1.51 32.18
CA ALA A 1239 46.42 2.41 32.00
C ALA A 1239 46.89 2.49 30.53
N GLY A 1240 46.02 3.00 29.66
CA GLY A 1240 46.28 3.21 28.23
C GLY A 1240 45.07 3.72 27.43
N SER A 1241 43.86 3.58 27.98
CA SER A 1241 42.59 4.00 27.36
C SER A 1241 42.01 5.30 27.92
N MET A 1242 42.43 5.73 29.12
CA MET A 1242 42.05 7.01 29.73
C MET A 1242 43.18 7.59 30.58
N THR A 1243 43.17 8.91 30.81
CA THR A 1243 44.11 9.59 31.70
C THR A 1243 43.65 9.57 33.15
N GLU A 1244 44.58 9.76 34.09
CA GLU A 1244 44.31 9.78 35.54
C GLU A 1244 43.21 10.81 35.91
N SER A 1245 43.17 11.97 35.23
CA SER A 1245 42.13 12.99 35.42
C SER A 1245 40.76 12.58 34.88
N GLU A 1246 40.70 11.74 33.86
CA GLU A 1246 39.44 11.21 33.30
C GLU A 1246 38.92 10.08 34.17
N PHE A 1247 39.81 9.19 34.64
CA PHE A 1247 39.49 8.16 35.63
C PHE A 1247 38.95 8.77 36.93
N GLU A 1248 39.63 9.77 37.50
CA GLU A 1248 39.13 10.48 38.70
C GLU A 1248 37.79 11.18 38.43
N THR A 1249 37.56 11.74 37.25
CA THR A 1249 36.26 12.37 36.91
C THR A 1249 35.15 11.32 36.81
N PHE A 1250 35.40 10.20 36.15
CA PHE A 1250 34.44 9.10 36.01
C PHE A 1250 34.13 8.43 37.35
N ARG A 1251 35.16 8.12 38.15
CA ARG A 1251 35.04 7.61 39.51
C ARG A 1251 34.22 8.56 40.40
N ASN A 1252 34.50 9.87 40.36
CA ASN A 1252 33.70 10.87 41.07
C ASN A 1252 32.24 10.94 40.56
N SER A 1253 31.97 10.67 39.28
CA SER A 1253 30.58 10.65 38.79
C SER A 1253 29.77 9.47 39.35
N ILE A 1254 30.42 8.34 39.60
CA ILE A 1254 29.83 7.17 40.26
C ILE A 1254 29.68 7.41 41.78
N GLU A 1255 30.69 8.02 42.43
CA GLU A 1255 30.65 8.33 43.87
C GLU A 1255 29.59 9.40 44.26
N ASN A 1256 29.11 10.20 43.30
CA ASN A 1256 28.04 11.20 43.52
C ASN A 1256 26.64 10.73 43.06
N TYR A 1257 26.45 9.43 42.79
CA TYR A 1257 25.16 8.88 42.35
C TYR A 1257 24.27 8.51 43.57
N GLU A 1258 23.41 9.44 43.99
CA GLU A 1258 22.32 9.23 44.97
C GLU A 1258 20.94 9.55 44.34
N GLU A 1259 20.43 8.67 43.47
CA GLU A 1259 19.00 8.28 43.34
C GLU A 1259 18.82 7.10 42.35
#